data_AF-A0AAX7W4D2-F1
#
_entry.id   AF-A0AAX7W4D2-F1
#
_cell.length_a   1.000
_cell.length_b   1.000
_cell.length_c   1.000
_cell.angle_alpha   90.00
_cell.angle_beta   90.00
_cell.angle_gamma   90.00
#
_symmetry.space_group_name_H-M   'P 1'
#
loop_
_entity.id
_entity.type
_entity.pdbx_description
1 polymer ?
#
loop_
_entity_poly.entity_id
_entity_poly.type
_entity_poly.pdbx_seq_one_letter_code
_entity_poly.pdbx_strand_id
1 'polypeptide(L)'
;MESGVFLPCLDQFMLSPLVTWVRTFVPNDGGMHLDFSELLDGVFLNDIMTQIEEKSEQMLDCRHELENMEAELKRIQQENSQLLLDARAARTYRDELDALRERAIKADKLESEVGRYREQLHKMEFYKAKVEELKEDNRVLQETKEVLEDQLEGWRARSDKIHQLEKHNLLLKAQVHDMEQEREADRRRIEELQTDNLALCLAQRRSMEESQHLGWELEQLSKTTESSQGKSGEEVSERACSRLLKLEKENKHLLKIIEELRASVNNITQTKHSHLAMCSNNCTSSTDESSVLQTSCSNAKNHSNGVSLSIVTESMLNGDLSCHQQLDTEELERVQSVNHLTANPERNIQEKGQLEDGDSGDHFKERMSDLEVLENNHNRRHYFVRSHDHSPGSKNSSPRHESIFTGLPTRSSYASKHTQRLEAKCRALDTINQHLQTSLDNTDRKVQRLEAEVEELEAENQSLQASLEELRISARRLEQLETEKQTLEHETTALERDKRQLEKENRRLRQQAEIQEAKLDSSNVCMASLEREMRFLVKEVDGLRETAERVKGLERDNRELTKQAAIDQRTLATLRELVSEKLRTQQRDNELERLSHELEMKVLNQESAHQAEQERPDNSRFKMLESELETSLKKSLQIKDDKLASLEARLQESSSLNQQLRQELKSVKLSYEALQQRQEEERTTSSSTPPRETGKAMSEWLRESQEATKELLKLKDRLIEVERNNATLEAERQALQAQLKQLESQSDSQQAQVLALQRQAASLQENNTALQTHNATLQVEKSTLNSQSASLMAQNTQLQQQQSKAESERDSAIHEREELRGAQEQLLRDHERLAVLHERQAMEYEALMGKHGCLKNAHRTLELEHRTLQDRYNSLLQQRSKLEDLEKALKEEQMRMALEKEQHRTTAAECCRLRDEKDWLNQTYRQLLNDNEALTSDHKQLKSQLNEAKLEHTWLEADFSKLKKDYQQLDITCTKLTNQCELLSQLKGNLEEENRHLLAQIETLMLQNRTLLEQTMESKDLFHVEERQYIDKLNHLRRQKEKLEEKIMDQYKFYEPSPPRR
;
A
#
# COMPACT_ATOMS: atom_id res chain seq x y z
N MET A 1 -112.78 -78.50 33.16
CA MET A 1 -112.27 -79.84 33.51
C MET A 1 -110.90 -79.65 34.13
N GLU A 2 -110.49 -80.53 35.06
CA GLU A 2 -109.09 -80.78 35.48
C GLU A 2 -108.15 -79.57 35.68
N SER A 3 -108.31 -78.84 36.78
CA SER A 3 -107.36 -77.81 37.22
C SER A 3 -106.13 -78.35 37.98
N GLY A 4 -106.04 -79.67 38.21
CA GLY A 4 -105.12 -80.25 39.21
C GLY A 4 -103.82 -80.86 38.68
N VAL A 5 -103.67 -81.03 37.37
CA VAL A 5 -102.54 -81.80 36.78
C VAL A 5 -101.32 -80.93 36.48
N PHE A 6 -101.50 -79.61 36.31
CA PHE A 6 -100.43 -78.72 35.83
C PHE A 6 -99.46 -78.20 36.91
N LEU A 7 -99.86 -78.13 38.20
CA LEU A 7 -99.04 -77.50 39.25
C LEU A 7 -97.60 -78.07 39.36
N PRO A 8 -97.38 -79.41 39.42
CA PRO A 8 -96.02 -79.94 39.57
C PRO A 8 -95.09 -79.62 38.38
N CYS A 9 -95.65 -79.50 37.18
CA CYS A 9 -94.91 -79.08 35.99
C CYS A 9 -94.63 -77.56 36.01
N LEU A 10 -95.55 -76.78 36.57
CA LEU A 10 -95.42 -75.33 36.72
C LEU A 10 -94.30 -74.98 37.71
N ASP A 11 -94.28 -75.59 38.89
CA ASP A 11 -93.20 -75.41 39.87
C ASP A 11 -91.83 -75.77 39.28
N GLN A 12 -91.75 -76.86 38.52
CA GLN A 12 -90.53 -77.29 37.85
C GLN A 12 -90.10 -76.35 36.71
N PHE A 13 -91.04 -75.71 36.01
CA PHE A 13 -90.77 -74.65 35.04
C PHE A 13 -90.29 -73.35 35.71
N MET A 14 -90.91 -72.95 36.82
CA MET A 14 -90.53 -71.77 37.61
C MET A 14 -89.21 -71.96 38.39
N LEU A 15 -88.67 -73.19 38.42
CA LEU A 15 -87.33 -73.54 38.87
C LEU A 15 -86.35 -73.84 37.71
N SER A 16 -86.74 -73.59 36.46
CA SER A 16 -85.86 -73.80 35.31
C SER A 16 -84.71 -72.78 35.30
N PRO A 17 -83.52 -73.13 34.76
CA PRO A 17 -82.38 -72.21 34.70
C PRO A 17 -82.68 -70.88 34.01
N LEU A 18 -83.57 -70.88 33.01
CA LEU A 18 -83.99 -69.67 32.30
C LEU A 18 -84.80 -68.75 33.22
N VAL A 19 -85.83 -69.24 33.89
CA VAL A 19 -86.63 -68.42 34.84
C VAL A 19 -85.79 -67.98 36.04
N THR A 20 -84.86 -68.83 36.51
CA THR A 20 -83.89 -68.46 37.54
C THR A 20 -82.92 -67.35 37.09
N TRP A 21 -82.48 -67.34 35.84
CA TRP A 21 -81.66 -66.27 35.26
C TRP A 21 -82.45 -64.98 35.06
N VAL A 22 -83.68 -65.06 34.55
CA VAL A 22 -84.61 -63.90 34.41
C VAL A 22 -84.83 -63.22 35.76
N ARG A 23 -84.98 -63.99 36.85
CA ARG A 23 -85.05 -63.44 38.22
C ARG A 23 -83.83 -62.63 38.67
N THR A 24 -82.67 -62.75 38.02
CA THR A 24 -81.48 -61.93 38.38
C THR A 24 -81.54 -60.49 37.85
N PHE A 25 -82.48 -60.18 36.95
CA PHE A 25 -82.77 -58.82 36.49
C PHE A 25 -83.89 -58.14 37.29
N VAL A 26 -84.62 -58.89 38.13
CA VAL A 26 -85.56 -58.32 39.09
C VAL A 26 -84.76 -57.61 40.19
N PRO A 27 -84.99 -56.32 40.49
CA PRO A 27 -84.33 -55.65 41.60
C PRO A 27 -84.65 -56.35 42.93
N ASN A 28 -83.62 -56.64 43.73
CA ASN A 28 -83.78 -57.33 45.03
C ASN A 28 -84.57 -56.52 46.08
N ASP A 29 -84.86 -55.24 45.81
CA ASP A 29 -85.57 -54.34 46.71
C ASP A 29 -87.10 -54.51 46.61
N GLY A 30 -87.60 -55.57 47.25
CA GLY A 30 -88.94 -55.54 47.86
C GLY A 30 -90.10 -56.18 47.09
N GLY A 31 -90.08 -57.51 46.94
CA GLY A 31 -91.31 -58.31 47.03
C GLY A 31 -92.09 -58.59 45.75
N MET A 32 -91.63 -58.15 44.57
CA MET A 32 -92.13 -58.69 43.31
C MET A 32 -91.60 -60.12 43.11
N HIS A 33 -92.46 -61.09 43.39
CA HIS A 33 -92.15 -62.50 43.19
C HIS A 33 -92.52 -62.88 41.76
N LEU A 34 -91.50 -63.06 40.90
CA LEU A 34 -91.72 -63.33 39.48
C LEU A 34 -92.60 -64.57 39.26
N ASP A 35 -93.82 -64.32 38.79
CA ASP A 35 -94.90 -65.30 38.67
C ASP A 35 -95.16 -65.66 37.20
N PHE A 36 -95.74 -66.84 36.96
CA PHE A 36 -95.95 -67.37 35.61
C PHE A 36 -96.81 -66.45 34.72
N SER A 37 -97.70 -65.67 35.32
CA SER A 37 -98.55 -64.67 34.67
C SER A 37 -97.75 -63.59 33.93
N GLU A 38 -96.59 -63.20 34.45
CA GLU A 38 -95.74 -62.11 33.91
C GLU A 38 -94.80 -62.64 32.81
N LEU A 39 -94.61 -63.95 32.75
CA LEU A 39 -93.86 -64.65 31.70
C LEU A 39 -94.76 -65.12 30.55
N LEU A 40 -96.09 -65.02 30.70
CA LEU A 40 -97.09 -65.62 29.82
C LEU A 40 -97.40 -64.78 28.57
N ASP A 41 -97.33 -63.45 28.67
CA ASP A 41 -97.54 -62.52 27.55
C ASP A 41 -96.24 -62.16 26.82
N GLY A 42 -95.09 -62.48 27.42
CA GLY A 42 -93.75 -62.20 26.90
C GLY A 42 -93.27 -60.75 27.07
N VAL A 43 -94.07 -59.84 27.63
CA VAL A 43 -93.73 -58.41 27.76
C VAL A 43 -92.53 -58.24 28.68
N PHE A 44 -92.56 -58.86 29.87
CA PHE A 44 -91.46 -58.79 30.84
C PHE A 44 -90.14 -59.39 30.32
N LEU A 45 -90.22 -60.42 29.48
CA LEU A 45 -89.05 -61.00 28.80
C LEU A 45 -88.47 -60.05 27.75
N ASN A 46 -89.32 -59.26 27.09
CA ASN A 46 -88.91 -58.26 26.12
C ASN A 46 -88.29 -57.03 26.81
N ASP A 47 -88.84 -56.59 27.95
CA ASP A 47 -88.29 -55.50 28.77
C ASP A 47 -86.93 -55.85 29.41
N ILE A 48 -86.66 -57.14 29.67
CA ILE A 48 -85.33 -57.62 30.06
C ILE A 48 -84.40 -57.70 28.84
N MET A 49 -84.90 -58.06 27.66
CA MET A 49 -84.09 -58.05 26.44
C MET A 49 -83.61 -56.63 26.11
N THR A 50 -84.49 -55.63 26.12
CA THR A 50 -84.11 -54.23 25.87
C THR A 50 -83.14 -53.69 26.91
N GLN A 51 -83.31 -54.03 28.20
CA GLN A 51 -82.32 -53.71 29.22
C GLN A 51 -80.96 -54.37 28.98
N ILE A 52 -80.91 -55.60 28.47
CA ILE A 52 -79.66 -56.28 28.10
C ILE A 52 -79.03 -55.62 26.86
N GLU A 53 -79.84 -55.21 25.89
CA GLU A 53 -79.40 -54.50 24.69
C GLU A 53 -78.82 -53.12 25.05
N GLU A 54 -79.53 -52.29 25.84
CA GLU A 54 -79.03 -51.00 26.35
C GLU A 54 -77.75 -51.17 27.17
N LYS A 55 -77.65 -52.19 28.04
CA LYS A 55 -76.43 -52.49 28.80
C LYS A 55 -75.28 -52.93 27.89
N SER A 56 -75.58 -53.65 26.81
CA SER A 56 -74.57 -54.08 25.83
C SER A 56 -74.08 -52.92 24.97
N GLU A 57 -74.96 -51.99 24.62
CA GLU A 57 -74.63 -50.75 23.89
C GLU A 57 -73.78 -49.83 24.78
N GLN A 58 -74.18 -49.60 26.03
CA GLN A 58 -73.37 -48.86 27.02
C GLN A 58 -71.98 -49.49 27.25
N MET A 59 -71.87 -50.83 27.27
CA MET A 59 -70.55 -51.49 27.35
C MET A 59 -69.75 -51.40 26.06
N LEU A 60 -70.38 -51.32 24.88
CA LEU A 60 -69.71 -51.07 23.61
C LEU A 60 -69.16 -49.64 23.55
N ASP A 61 -69.95 -48.66 23.98
CA ASP A 61 -69.52 -47.25 24.06
C ASP A 61 -68.37 -47.07 25.05
N CYS A 62 -68.50 -47.52 26.30
CA CYS A 62 -67.41 -47.45 27.28
C CYS A 62 -66.16 -48.22 26.82
N ARG A 63 -66.32 -49.31 26.07
CA ARG A 63 -65.18 -50.02 25.46
C ARG A 63 -64.54 -49.20 24.34
N HIS A 64 -65.33 -48.54 23.50
CA HIS A 64 -64.81 -47.70 22.43
C HIS A 64 -64.12 -46.44 22.98
N GLU A 65 -64.65 -45.84 24.04
CA GLU A 65 -63.96 -44.79 24.82
C GLU A 65 -62.62 -45.28 25.38
N LEU A 66 -62.56 -46.49 25.97
CA LEU A 66 -61.30 -47.08 26.45
C LEU A 66 -60.30 -47.34 25.32
N GLU A 67 -60.75 -47.87 24.17
CA GLU A 67 -59.89 -48.10 23.00
C GLU A 67 -59.36 -46.78 22.40
N ASN A 68 -60.18 -45.72 22.40
CA ASN A 68 -59.77 -44.37 22.00
C ASN A 68 -58.78 -43.75 23.00
N MET A 69 -59.03 -43.85 24.30
CA MET A 69 -58.11 -43.38 25.35
C MET A 69 -56.78 -44.15 25.34
N GLU A 70 -56.79 -45.44 25.03
CA GLU A 70 -55.58 -46.23 24.79
C GLU A 70 -54.81 -45.75 23.54
N ALA A 71 -55.50 -45.39 22.46
CA ALA A 71 -54.88 -44.84 21.26
C ALA A 71 -54.24 -43.47 21.52
N GLU A 72 -54.93 -42.59 22.28
CA GLU A 72 -54.37 -41.31 22.71
C GLU A 72 -53.15 -41.48 23.62
N LEU A 73 -53.19 -42.41 24.59
CA LEU A 73 -52.04 -42.73 25.43
C LEU A 73 -50.84 -43.22 24.61
N LYS A 74 -51.07 -44.08 23.60
CA LYS A 74 -50.02 -44.55 22.69
C LYS A 74 -49.45 -43.40 21.84
N ARG A 75 -50.29 -42.48 21.35
CA ARG A 75 -49.86 -41.26 20.65
C ARG A 75 -49.00 -40.36 21.55
N ILE A 76 -49.46 -40.05 22.75
CA ILE A 76 -48.73 -39.20 23.71
C ILE A 76 -47.41 -39.85 24.14
N GLN A 77 -47.36 -41.18 24.30
CA GLN A 77 -46.11 -41.91 24.56
C GLN A 77 -45.13 -41.81 23.37
N GLN A 78 -45.60 -41.92 22.14
CA GLN A 78 -44.78 -41.74 20.94
C GLN A 78 -44.25 -40.31 20.83
N GLU A 79 -45.11 -39.31 20.99
CA GLU A 79 -44.75 -37.87 20.99
C GLU A 79 -43.71 -37.55 22.08
N ASN A 80 -43.90 -38.04 23.30
CA ASN A 80 -42.93 -37.87 24.39
C ASN A 80 -41.59 -38.59 24.10
N SER A 81 -41.62 -39.76 23.45
CA SER A 81 -40.40 -40.44 23.01
C SER A 81 -39.65 -39.67 21.93
N GLN A 82 -40.36 -39.02 21.00
CA GLN A 82 -39.77 -38.16 19.97
C GLN A 82 -39.18 -36.89 20.59
N LEU A 83 -39.91 -36.21 21.47
CA LEU A 83 -39.42 -35.04 22.21
C LEU A 83 -38.15 -35.37 23.03
N LEU A 84 -38.02 -36.59 23.56
CA LEU A 84 -36.81 -37.06 24.23
C LEU A 84 -35.63 -37.32 23.27
N LEU A 85 -35.88 -37.67 22.00
CA LEU A 85 -34.85 -37.76 20.97
C LEU A 85 -34.42 -36.36 20.49
N ASP A 86 -35.39 -35.48 20.22
CA ASP A 86 -35.15 -34.10 19.81
C ASP A 86 -34.39 -33.33 20.90
N ALA A 87 -34.74 -33.53 22.18
CA ALA A 87 -34.02 -32.96 23.32
C ALA A 87 -32.60 -33.53 23.53
N ARG A 88 -32.26 -34.69 22.94
CA ARG A 88 -30.89 -35.22 22.88
C ARG A 88 -30.11 -34.63 21.71
N ALA A 89 -30.70 -34.55 20.51
CA ALA A 89 -30.10 -33.88 19.36
C ALA A 89 -29.83 -32.38 19.66
N ALA A 90 -30.77 -31.71 20.34
CA ALA A 90 -30.59 -30.35 20.83
C ALA A 90 -29.55 -30.22 21.97
N ARG A 91 -29.00 -31.32 22.52
CA ARG A 91 -27.79 -31.28 23.36
C ARG A 91 -26.54 -31.43 22.52
N THR A 92 -26.46 -32.45 21.66
CA THR A 92 -25.29 -32.66 20.79
C THR A 92 -25.00 -31.44 19.91
N TYR A 93 -26.01 -30.78 19.35
CA TYR A 93 -25.80 -29.53 18.61
C TYR A 93 -25.32 -28.35 19.47
N ARG A 94 -25.59 -28.32 20.78
CA ARG A 94 -25.00 -27.34 21.71
C ARG A 94 -23.55 -27.69 22.01
N ASP A 95 -23.27 -28.95 22.30
CA ASP A 95 -21.91 -29.44 22.55
C ASP A 95 -21.00 -29.19 21.32
N GLU A 96 -21.53 -29.38 20.11
CA GLU A 96 -20.88 -29.04 18.84
C GLU A 96 -20.69 -27.53 18.65
N LEU A 97 -21.71 -26.70 18.95
CA LEU A 97 -21.60 -25.24 18.89
C LEU A 97 -20.56 -24.70 19.88
N ASP A 98 -20.47 -25.26 21.08
CA ASP A 98 -19.49 -24.87 22.09
C ASP A 98 -18.08 -25.35 21.71
N ALA A 99 -17.93 -26.55 21.16
CA ALA A 99 -16.67 -27.00 20.56
C ALA A 99 -16.24 -26.13 19.35
N LEU A 100 -17.19 -25.61 18.55
CA LEU A 100 -16.91 -24.66 17.47
C LEU A 100 -16.54 -23.27 18.00
N ARG A 101 -17.17 -22.80 19.09
CA ARG A 101 -16.80 -21.56 19.79
C ARG A 101 -15.38 -21.63 20.35
N GLU A 102 -15.00 -22.74 20.99
CA GLU A 102 -13.61 -22.92 21.46
C GLU A 102 -12.60 -22.93 20.31
N ARG A 103 -12.94 -23.56 19.17
CA ARG A 103 -12.10 -23.53 17.96
C ARG A 103 -11.96 -22.12 17.38
N ALA A 104 -13.04 -21.33 17.35
CA ALA A 104 -13.01 -19.94 16.92
C ALA A 104 -12.11 -19.10 17.84
N ILE A 105 -12.32 -19.15 19.16
CA ILE A 105 -11.49 -18.46 20.16
C ILE A 105 -10.01 -18.90 20.07
N LYS A 106 -9.73 -20.14 19.67
CA LYS A 106 -8.36 -20.61 19.41
C LYS A 106 -7.80 -20.06 18.09
N ALA A 107 -8.60 -19.94 17.04
CA ALA A 107 -8.22 -19.29 15.79
C ALA A 107 -7.90 -17.80 16.02
N ASP A 108 -8.77 -17.05 16.71
CA ASP A 108 -8.57 -15.63 17.04
C ASP A 108 -7.23 -15.38 17.77
N LYS A 109 -6.86 -16.29 18.68
CA LYS A 109 -5.58 -16.26 19.40
C LYS A 109 -4.38 -16.51 18.48
N LEU A 110 -4.47 -17.52 17.61
CA LEU A 110 -3.42 -17.83 16.64
C LEU A 110 -3.27 -16.72 15.58
N GLU A 111 -4.37 -16.12 15.12
CA GLU A 111 -4.33 -14.93 14.24
C GLU A 111 -3.71 -13.73 14.94
N SER A 112 -4.00 -13.52 16.24
CA SER A 112 -3.36 -12.49 17.06
C SER A 112 -1.85 -12.73 17.21
N GLU A 113 -1.41 -13.98 17.36
CA GLU A 113 0.01 -14.36 17.44
C GLU A 113 0.71 -14.17 16.10
N VAL A 114 0.10 -14.62 14.99
CA VAL A 114 0.57 -14.35 13.62
C VAL A 114 0.65 -12.84 13.34
N GLY A 115 -0.29 -12.04 13.86
CA GLY A 115 -0.24 -10.58 13.81
C GLY A 115 1.01 -10.02 14.50
N ARG A 116 1.31 -10.45 15.73
CA ARG A 116 2.54 -10.07 16.46
C ARG A 116 3.81 -10.49 15.71
N TYR A 117 3.82 -11.67 15.08
CA TYR A 117 4.97 -12.12 14.30
C TYR A 117 5.17 -11.29 13.01
N ARG A 118 4.08 -10.89 12.34
CA ARG A 118 4.16 -9.93 11.21
C ARG A 118 4.69 -8.56 11.66
N GLU A 119 4.22 -8.04 12.79
CA GLU A 119 4.78 -6.82 13.38
C GLU A 119 6.28 -6.94 13.72
N GLN A 120 6.72 -8.08 14.26
CA GLN A 120 8.14 -8.34 14.53
C GLN A 120 8.96 -8.41 13.24
N LEU A 121 8.42 -9.05 12.19
CA LEU A 121 9.03 -9.08 10.87
C LEU A 121 9.18 -7.66 10.28
N HIS A 122 8.12 -6.84 10.29
CA HIS A 122 8.19 -5.45 9.82
C HIS A 122 9.14 -4.57 10.64
N LYS A 123 9.32 -4.85 11.94
CA LYS A 123 10.34 -4.20 12.76
C LYS A 123 11.76 -4.64 12.34
N MET A 124 11.98 -5.92 12.06
CA MET A 124 13.25 -6.45 11.55
C MET A 124 13.57 -5.93 10.13
N GLU A 125 12.58 -5.88 9.24
CA GLU A 125 12.68 -5.34 7.88
C GLU A 125 13.04 -3.84 7.91
N PHE A 126 12.40 -3.06 8.79
CA PHE A 126 12.77 -1.67 9.03
C PHE A 126 14.22 -1.51 9.52
N TYR A 127 14.64 -2.29 10.52
CA TYR A 127 16.02 -2.20 11.02
C TYR A 127 17.04 -2.63 9.96
N LYS A 128 16.73 -3.64 9.15
CA LYS A 128 17.52 -4.01 7.97
C LYS A 128 17.64 -2.83 6.99
N ALA A 129 16.51 -2.21 6.63
CA ALA A 129 16.51 -1.05 5.73
C ALA A 129 17.35 0.11 6.28
N LYS A 130 17.23 0.44 7.58
CA LYS A 130 18.04 1.51 8.19
C LYS A 130 19.53 1.14 8.30
N VAL A 131 19.88 -0.14 8.40
CA VAL A 131 21.28 -0.61 8.32
C VAL A 131 21.84 -0.49 6.90
N GLU A 132 21.06 -0.78 5.86
CA GLU A 132 21.50 -0.55 4.46
C GLU A 132 21.60 0.95 4.12
N GLU A 133 20.67 1.78 4.58
CA GLU A 133 20.75 3.26 4.48
C GLU A 133 22.04 3.79 5.12
N LEU A 134 22.34 3.37 6.36
CA LEU A 134 23.57 3.76 7.07
C LEU A 134 24.85 3.22 6.42
N LYS A 135 24.80 2.10 5.68
CA LYS A 135 25.94 1.62 4.88
C LYS A 135 26.17 2.50 3.66
N GLU A 136 25.12 2.92 2.97
CA GLU A 136 25.22 3.84 1.83
C GLU A 136 25.75 5.20 2.29
N ASP A 137 25.23 5.74 3.41
CA ASP A 137 25.76 6.95 4.05
C ASP A 137 27.26 6.82 4.36
N ASN A 138 27.70 5.68 4.91
CA ASN A 138 29.11 5.43 5.18
C ASN A 138 29.95 5.27 3.90
N ARG A 139 29.42 4.67 2.82
CA ARG A 139 30.13 4.57 1.55
C ARG A 139 30.32 5.95 0.92
N VAL A 140 29.29 6.79 0.90
CA VAL A 140 29.37 8.19 0.41
C VAL A 140 30.31 9.04 1.28
N LEU A 141 30.32 8.84 2.61
CA LEU A 141 31.32 9.48 3.49
C LEU A 141 32.75 9.00 3.23
N GLN A 142 32.93 7.75 2.80
CA GLN A 142 34.25 7.24 2.43
C GLN A 142 34.68 7.70 1.02
N GLU A 143 33.80 7.69 0.03
CA GLU A 143 34.01 8.29 -1.30
C GLU A 143 34.42 9.77 -1.17
N THR A 144 33.73 10.56 -0.34
CA THR A 144 34.08 11.97 -0.10
C THR A 144 35.37 12.15 0.71
N LYS A 145 35.74 11.20 1.57
CA LYS A 145 37.06 11.18 2.22
C LYS A 145 38.17 10.95 1.21
N GLU A 146 38.02 9.96 0.34
CA GLU A 146 39.01 9.58 -0.68
C GLU A 146 39.22 10.74 -1.67
N VAL A 147 38.14 11.39 -2.14
CA VAL A 147 38.22 12.62 -2.96
C VAL A 147 38.91 13.80 -2.25
N LEU A 148 38.82 13.90 -0.91
CA LEU A 148 39.55 14.92 -0.14
C LEU A 148 41.03 14.57 0.06
N GLU A 149 41.36 13.28 0.15
CA GLU A 149 42.74 12.80 0.19
C GLU A 149 43.43 13.02 -1.17
N ASP A 150 42.78 12.70 -2.29
CA ASP A 150 43.24 13.01 -3.66
C ASP A 150 43.50 14.51 -3.87
N GLN A 151 42.58 15.37 -3.42
CA GLN A 151 42.77 16.81 -3.50
C GLN A 151 44.00 17.27 -2.71
N LEU A 152 44.24 16.67 -1.54
CA LEU A 152 45.37 16.98 -0.66
C LEU A 152 46.69 16.44 -1.23
N GLU A 153 46.69 15.26 -1.85
CA GLU A 153 47.79 14.73 -2.65
C GLU A 153 48.13 15.68 -3.80
N GLY A 154 47.12 16.16 -4.52
CA GLY A 154 47.27 17.18 -5.55
C GLY A 154 47.84 18.51 -5.03
N TRP A 155 47.51 18.92 -3.79
CA TRP A 155 48.13 20.09 -3.15
C TRP A 155 49.59 19.85 -2.79
N ARG A 156 49.96 18.65 -2.31
CA ARG A 156 51.37 18.25 -2.07
C ARG A 156 52.17 18.28 -3.36
N ALA A 157 51.71 17.60 -4.42
CA ALA A 157 52.38 17.56 -5.72
C ALA A 157 52.57 18.97 -6.32
N ARG A 158 51.60 19.87 -6.17
CA ARG A 158 51.75 21.30 -6.54
C ARG A 158 52.80 22.02 -5.69
N SER A 159 52.85 21.76 -4.38
CA SER A 159 53.87 22.32 -3.48
C SER A 159 55.27 21.82 -3.84
N ASP A 160 55.46 20.52 -4.07
CA ASP A 160 56.73 19.95 -4.51
C ASP A 160 57.17 20.50 -5.87
N LYS A 161 56.22 20.77 -6.79
CA LYS A 161 56.54 21.44 -8.05
C LYS A 161 56.99 22.88 -7.85
N ILE A 162 56.43 23.61 -6.90
CA ILE A 162 56.91 24.94 -6.49
C ILE A 162 58.32 24.83 -5.91
N HIS A 163 58.59 23.92 -4.97
CA HIS A 163 59.93 23.71 -4.42
C HIS A 163 60.97 23.33 -5.50
N GLN A 164 60.60 22.52 -6.50
CA GLN A 164 61.45 22.25 -7.68
C GLN A 164 61.75 23.54 -8.46
N LEU A 165 60.74 24.37 -8.73
CA LEU A 165 60.90 25.62 -9.47
C LEU A 165 61.68 26.68 -8.68
N GLU A 166 61.50 26.77 -7.37
CA GLU A 166 62.30 27.61 -6.46
C GLU A 166 63.76 27.15 -6.43
N LYS A 167 64.00 25.84 -6.33
CA LYS A 167 65.34 25.27 -6.49
C LYS A 167 65.92 25.66 -7.84
N HIS A 168 65.17 25.56 -8.95
CA HIS A 168 65.62 26.00 -10.28
C HIS A 168 65.81 27.53 -10.42
N ASN A 169 65.08 28.34 -9.65
CA ASN A 169 65.23 29.80 -9.64
C ASN A 169 66.48 30.22 -8.85
N LEU A 170 66.70 29.61 -7.67
CA LEU A 170 67.98 29.63 -6.96
C LEU A 170 69.10 29.02 -7.82
N LEU A 171 68.80 28.08 -8.71
CA LEU A 171 69.80 27.56 -9.63
C LEU A 171 70.30 28.68 -10.55
N LEU A 172 69.40 29.25 -11.36
CA LEU A 172 69.71 30.33 -12.31
C LEU A 172 70.36 31.55 -11.64
N LYS A 173 69.93 31.94 -10.43
CA LYS A 173 70.46 33.09 -9.69
C LYS A 173 71.96 32.99 -9.41
N ALA A 174 72.45 31.83 -8.97
CA ALA A 174 73.89 31.70 -8.71
C ALA A 174 74.69 31.69 -10.02
N GLN A 175 74.17 31.09 -11.10
CA GLN A 175 74.81 31.16 -12.42
C GLN A 175 75.01 32.61 -12.89
N VAL A 176 74.00 33.46 -12.66
CA VAL A 176 74.08 34.89 -12.95
C VAL A 176 75.13 35.56 -12.07
N HIS A 177 75.19 35.23 -10.78
CA HIS A 177 76.18 35.77 -9.87
C HIS A 177 77.62 35.34 -10.22
N ASP A 178 77.83 34.09 -10.63
CA ASP A 178 79.13 33.58 -11.07
C ASP A 178 79.58 34.32 -12.34
N MET A 179 78.69 34.46 -13.35
CA MET A 179 78.96 35.27 -14.54
C MET A 179 79.16 36.77 -14.23
N GLU A 180 78.55 37.31 -13.17
CA GLU A 180 78.80 38.67 -12.69
C GLU A 180 80.19 38.78 -12.06
N GLN A 181 80.61 37.80 -11.24
CA GLN A 181 81.97 37.76 -10.69
C GLN A 181 83.03 37.60 -11.78
N GLU A 182 82.80 36.75 -12.79
CA GLU A 182 83.64 36.59 -13.98
C GLU A 182 83.79 37.92 -14.72
N ARG A 183 82.67 38.59 -15.05
CA ARG A 183 82.68 39.91 -15.70
C ARG A 183 83.36 40.98 -14.85
N GLU A 184 83.27 40.91 -13.53
CA GLU A 184 83.94 41.85 -12.63
C GLU A 184 85.43 41.55 -12.46
N ALA A 185 85.86 40.29 -12.63
CA ALA A 185 87.26 39.90 -12.71
C ALA A 185 87.87 40.35 -14.06
N ASP A 186 87.14 40.17 -15.17
CA ASP A 186 87.51 40.70 -16.49
C ASP A 186 87.62 42.23 -16.46
N ARG A 187 86.67 42.94 -15.82
CA ARG A 187 86.72 44.40 -15.64
C ARG A 187 88.00 44.82 -14.91
N ARG A 188 88.28 44.22 -13.75
CA ARG A 188 89.52 44.47 -12.99
C ARG A 188 90.77 44.13 -13.80
N ARG A 189 90.75 43.05 -14.60
CA ARG A 189 91.89 42.70 -15.46
C ARG A 189 92.10 43.68 -16.61
N ILE A 190 91.03 44.28 -17.14
CA ILE A 190 91.10 45.38 -18.11
C ILE A 190 91.67 46.64 -17.45
N GLU A 191 91.26 46.97 -16.22
CA GLU A 191 91.79 48.10 -15.44
C GLU A 191 93.28 47.92 -15.08
N GLU A 192 93.69 46.72 -14.67
CA GLU A 192 95.11 46.33 -14.53
C GLU A 192 95.87 46.55 -15.84
N LEU A 193 95.39 46.01 -16.96
CA LEU A 193 96.04 46.18 -18.26
C LEU A 193 96.07 47.63 -18.75
N GLN A 194 95.09 48.46 -18.38
CA GLN A 194 95.11 49.90 -18.64
C GLN A 194 96.15 50.63 -17.79
N THR A 195 96.29 50.28 -16.51
CA THR A 195 97.31 50.87 -15.64
C THR A 195 98.73 50.42 -15.99
N ASP A 196 98.93 49.15 -16.35
CA ASP A 196 100.19 48.62 -16.91
C ASP A 196 100.54 49.34 -18.22
N ASN A 197 99.58 49.54 -19.13
CA ASN A 197 99.80 50.24 -20.39
C ASN A 197 100.13 51.73 -20.17
N LEU A 198 99.46 52.39 -19.23
CA LEU A 198 99.82 53.76 -18.82
C LEU A 198 101.21 53.82 -18.18
N ALA A 199 101.58 52.85 -17.34
CA ALA A 199 102.90 52.75 -16.72
C ALA A 199 104.00 52.49 -17.77
N LEU A 200 103.74 51.63 -18.77
CA LEU A 200 104.62 51.39 -19.91
C LEU A 200 104.76 52.63 -20.80
N CYS A 201 103.66 53.35 -21.08
CA CYS A 201 103.70 54.63 -21.79
C CYS A 201 104.54 55.68 -21.03
N LEU A 202 104.41 55.76 -19.70
CA LEU A 202 105.22 56.64 -18.85
C LEU A 202 106.69 56.21 -18.77
N ALA A 203 106.97 54.90 -18.72
CA ALA A 203 108.33 54.37 -18.73
C ALA A 203 109.01 54.57 -20.10
N GLN A 204 108.28 54.38 -21.21
CA GLN A 204 108.74 54.70 -22.55
C GLN A 204 109.00 56.21 -22.68
N ARG A 205 108.11 57.07 -22.15
CA ARG A 205 108.33 58.52 -22.17
C ARG A 205 109.55 58.92 -21.34
N ARG A 206 109.74 58.34 -20.14
CA ARG A 206 110.98 58.53 -19.34
C ARG A 206 112.21 58.03 -20.08
N SER A 207 112.18 56.89 -20.75
CA SER A 207 113.30 56.40 -21.55
C SER A 207 113.61 57.29 -22.77
N MET A 208 112.59 57.94 -23.34
CA MET A 208 112.76 58.99 -24.37
C MET A 208 113.33 60.29 -23.77
N GLU A 209 112.91 60.69 -22.56
CA GLU A 209 113.45 61.83 -21.81
C GLU A 209 114.93 61.57 -21.40
N GLU A 210 115.25 60.37 -20.91
CA GLU A 210 116.58 59.90 -20.54
C GLU A 210 117.51 59.76 -21.75
N SER A 211 117.04 59.26 -22.89
CA SER A 211 117.84 59.19 -24.11
C SER A 211 118.05 60.55 -24.78
N GLN A 212 117.12 61.49 -24.61
CA GLN A 212 117.37 62.92 -24.91
C GLN A 212 118.43 63.51 -23.97
N HIS A 213 118.37 63.18 -22.68
CA HIS A 213 119.32 63.69 -21.68
C HIS A 213 120.73 63.09 -21.88
N LEU A 214 120.85 61.80 -22.19
CA LEU A 214 122.10 61.13 -22.59
C LEU A 214 122.61 61.65 -23.93
N GLY A 215 121.72 61.97 -24.88
CA GLY A 215 122.09 62.66 -26.12
C GLY A 215 122.71 64.02 -25.85
N TRP A 216 122.14 64.80 -24.94
CA TRP A 216 122.68 66.08 -24.48
C TRP A 216 124.02 65.91 -23.74
N GLU A 217 124.16 64.92 -22.85
CA GLU A 217 125.42 64.62 -22.16
C GLU A 217 126.53 64.20 -23.13
N LEU A 218 126.21 63.35 -24.13
CA LEU A 218 127.13 63.01 -25.21
C LEU A 218 127.51 64.24 -26.04
N GLU A 219 126.61 65.21 -26.23
CA GLU A 219 126.93 66.48 -26.87
C GLU A 219 127.86 67.35 -25.99
N GLN A 220 127.72 67.34 -24.67
CA GLN A 220 128.68 68.00 -23.76
C GLN A 220 130.06 67.31 -23.76
N LEU A 221 130.09 65.97 -23.75
CA LEU A 221 131.33 65.19 -23.82
C LEU A 221 132.04 65.38 -25.17
N SER A 222 131.29 65.51 -26.27
CA SER A 222 131.84 65.83 -27.60
C SER A 222 132.56 67.19 -27.65
N LYS A 223 132.20 68.12 -26.75
CA LYS A 223 132.79 69.46 -26.63
C LYS A 223 133.95 69.55 -25.64
N THR A 224 134.32 68.44 -24.99
CA THR A 224 135.28 68.44 -23.86
C THR A 224 136.40 67.39 -23.94
N THR A 225 136.62 66.74 -25.09
CA THR A 225 137.70 65.72 -25.25
C THR A 225 138.51 65.85 -26.55
N GLU A 226 139.22 66.98 -26.72
CA GLU A 226 140.40 67.03 -27.61
C GLU A 226 141.70 66.84 -26.80
N SER A 227 142.73 66.23 -27.41
CA SER A 227 144.01 65.80 -26.79
C SER A 227 143.84 64.64 -25.78
N SER A 228 144.24 63.41 -26.09
CA SER A 228 145.62 63.05 -26.44
C SER A 228 145.73 61.64 -27.10
N GLN A 229 146.91 61.27 -27.60
CA GLN A 229 147.16 60.13 -28.48
C GLN A 229 147.66 58.87 -27.73
N GLY A 230 147.29 57.65 -28.17
CA GLY A 230 147.82 56.40 -27.58
C GLY A 230 147.45 55.09 -28.31
N LYS A 231 148.22 54.69 -29.33
CA LYS A 231 147.98 53.51 -30.19
C LYS A 231 148.03 52.15 -29.47
N SER A 232 147.08 51.25 -29.77
CA SER A 232 147.28 49.77 -29.70
C SER A 232 146.24 48.96 -30.51
N GLY A 233 145.70 49.53 -31.60
CA GLY A 233 144.61 48.92 -32.38
C GLY A 233 145.06 47.88 -33.41
N GLU A 234 145.44 46.68 -32.98
CA GLU A 234 145.63 45.52 -33.89
C GLU A 234 145.32 44.15 -33.23
N GLU A 235 145.71 43.94 -31.96
CA GLU A 235 145.42 42.71 -31.18
C GLU A 235 143.92 42.41 -30.94
N VAL A 236 143.03 43.34 -31.28
CA VAL A 236 141.58 43.20 -31.08
C VAL A 236 140.93 42.38 -32.21
N SER A 237 141.52 42.39 -33.42
CA SER A 237 140.95 41.71 -34.60
C SER A 237 140.89 40.19 -34.43
N GLU A 238 142.01 39.54 -34.07
CA GLU A 238 142.06 38.08 -33.87
C GLU A 238 141.22 37.61 -32.68
N ARG A 239 141.14 38.43 -31.62
CA ARG A 239 140.26 38.18 -30.45
C ARG A 239 138.78 38.39 -30.76
N ALA A 240 138.43 39.11 -31.84
CA ALA A 240 137.07 39.19 -32.37
C ALA A 240 136.75 37.96 -33.24
N CYS A 241 137.58 37.62 -34.23
CA CYS A 241 137.39 36.46 -35.10
C CYS A 241 137.29 35.14 -34.31
N SER A 242 138.15 34.96 -33.30
CA SER A 242 138.11 33.78 -32.42
C SER A 242 136.84 33.69 -31.56
N ARG A 243 136.22 34.83 -31.22
CA ARG A 243 134.93 34.89 -30.52
C ARG A 243 133.77 34.61 -31.46
N LEU A 244 133.83 35.14 -32.69
CA LEU A 244 132.80 34.96 -33.70
C LEU A 244 132.69 33.49 -34.11
N LEU A 245 133.82 32.79 -34.36
CA LEU A 245 133.83 31.34 -34.64
C LEU A 245 133.32 30.50 -33.45
N LYS A 246 133.47 30.99 -32.22
CA LYS A 246 132.95 30.32 -31.02
C LYS A 246 131.43 30.50 -30.91
N LEU A 247 130.94 31.72 -31.10
CA LEU A 247 129.50 32.03 -31.18
C LEU A 247 128.81 31.37 -32.38
N GLU A 248 129.52 31.10 -33.49
CA GLU A 248 128.99 30.36 -34.63
C GLU A 248 128.83 28.86 -34.31
N LYS A 249 129.77 28.28 -33.56
CA LYS A 249 129.67 26.90 -33.05
C LYS A 249 128.61 26.78 -31.96
N GLU A 250 128.49 27.78 -31.09
CA GLU A 250 127.45 27.85 -30.06
C GLU A 250 126.06 28.06 -30.70
N ASN A 251 125.92 28.88 -31.75
CA ASN A 251 124.68 28.96 -32.55
C ASN A 251 124.35 27.64 -33.27
N LYS A 252 125.33 26.95 -33.85
CA LYS A 252 125.11 25.63 -34.46
C LYS A 252 124.74 24.57 -33.42
N HIS A 253 125.25 24.68 -32.19
CA HIS A 253 124.85 23.82 -31.07
C HIS A 253 123.43 24.16 -30.57
N LEU A 254 123.09 25.45 -30.44
CA LEU A 254 121.77 25.92 -30.02
C LEU A 254 120.69 25.63 -31.06
N LEU A 255 120.98 25.78 -32.36
CA LEU A 255 120.08 25.35 -33.44
C LEU A 255 119.83 23.84 -33.36
N LYS A 256 120.87 23.04 -33.12
CA LYS A 256 120.72 21.60 -32.94
C LYS A 256 119.91 21.25 -31.69
N ILE A 257 120.10 21.97 -30.58
CA ILE A 257 119.26 21.84 -29.37
C ILE A 257 117.81 22.27 -29.67
N ILE A 258 117.57 23.29 -30.48
CA ILE A 258 116.23 23.72 -30.90
C ILE A 258 115.57 22.69 -31.83
N GLU A 259 116.33 22.00 -32.68
CA GLU A 259 115.83 20.88 -33.48
C GLU A 259 115.54 19.64 -32.62
N GLU A 260 116.42 19.30 -31.66
CA GLU A 260 116.22 18.22 -30.68
C GLU A 260 115.04 18.52 -29.74
N LEU A 261 114.80 19.79 -29.38
CA LEU A 261 113.62 20.24 -28.63
C LEU A 261 112.34 20.30 -29.48
N ARG A 262 112.42 20.64 -30.78
CA ARG A 262 111.26 20.52 -31.69
C ARG A 262 110.90 19.05 -31.92
N ALA A 263 111.88 18.16 -31.99
CA ALA A 263 111.67 16.72 -32.02
C ALA A 263 111.06 16.18 -30.71
N SER A 264 111.43 16.73 -29.54
CA SER A 264 110.81 16.33 -28.27
C SER A 264 109.38 16.87 -28.12
N VAL A 265 109.10 18.12 -28.52
CA VAL A 265 107.74 18.69 -28.55
C VAL A 265 106.79 17.89 -29.45
N ASN A 266 107.25 17.46 -30.63
CA ASN A 266 106.47 16.60 -31.52
C ASN A 266 106.20 15.18 -30.99
N ASN A 267 106.86 14.75 -29.90
CA ASN A 267 106.55 13.50 -29.21
C ASN A 267 105.62 13.68 -27.99
N ILE A 268 105.42 14.92 -27.50
CA ILE A 268 104.61 15.22 -26.30
C ILE A 268 103.11 15.38 -26.64
N THR A 269 102.76 15.58 -27.92
CA THR A 269 101.38 15.79 -28.38
C THR A 269 100.58 14.49 -28.60
N GLN A 270 101.21 13.30 -28.64
CA GLN A 270 100.50 12.02 -28.83
C GLN A 270 100.15 11.27 -27.53
N THR A 271 100.70 11.64 -26.37
CA THR A 271 100.59 10.84 -25.12
C THR A 271 99.90 11.57 -23.96
N LYS A 272 98.82 12.31 -24.24
CA LYS A 272 97.94 12.91 -23.21
C LYS A 272 96.49 12.39 -23.21
N HIS A 273 96.13 11.48 -24.12
CA HIS A 273 94.75 10.99 -24.27
C HIS A 273 94.44 9.68 -23.52
N SER A 274 95.32 9.17 -22.67
CA SER A 274 95.11 7.90 -21.97
C SER A 274 95.69 7.87 -20.55
N HIS A 275 94.83 7.50 -19.58
CA HIS A 275 95.14 7.12 -18.19
C HIS A 275 95.81 8.16 -17.30
N LEU A 276 95.01 8.86 -16.50
CA LEU A 276 95.41 9.31 -15.15
C LEU A 276 94.24 9.20 -14.17
N ALA A 277 93.71 7.97 -14.04
CA ALA A 277 92.80 7.58 -12.98
C ALA A 277 93.57 6.74 -11.94
N MET A 278 93.39 7.05 -10.64
CA MET A 278 93.62 6.18 -9.47
C MET A 278 94.99 5.44 -9.39
N CYS A 279 95.87 5.62 -8.39
CA CYS A 279 95.60 5.98 -7.00
C CYS A 279 96.92 6.14 -6.18
N SER A 280 96.82 6.91 -5.10
CA SER A 280 97.38 6.68 -3.74
C SER A 280 98.64 5.83 -3.51
N ASN A 281 99.58 6.33 -2.69
CA ASN A 281 99.48 6.10 -1.22
C ASN A 281 100.53 6.81 -0.34
N ASN A 282 100.15 6.97 0.95
CA ASN A 282 100.97 7.27 2.14
C ASN A 282 101.63 8.67 2.23
N CYS A 283 101.77 9.34 3.38
CA CYS A 283 101.26 9.24 4.78
C CYS A 283 101.65 10.58 5.50
N THR A 284 101.21 10.99 6.71
CA THR A 284 100.42 10.40 7.82
C THR A 284 99.79 11.54 8.68
N SER A 285 99.00 11.17 9.70
CA SER A 285 98.73 11.89 10.99
C SER A 285 97.97 13.23 10.97
N SER A 286 97.05 13.50 11.92
CA SER A 286 96.37 12.65 12.92
C SER A 286 95.18 13.41 13.57
N THR A 287 94.34 12.71 14.35
CA THR A 287 93.43 13.23 15.41
C THR A 287 92.34 14.23 14.97
N ASP A 288 91.05 13.88 14.95
CA ASP A 288 90.08 13.86 16.09
C ASP A 288 89.50 15.28 16.36
N GLU A 289 88.21 15.52 16.63
CA GLU A 289 86.99 14.69 16.65
C GLU A 289 85.75 15.62 16.52
N SER A 290 84.58 15.11 16.09
CA SER A 290 83.25 15.79 16.16
C SER A 290 83.04 17.12 15.38
N SER A 291 81.81 17.56 15.02
CA SER A 291 80.53 16.87 14.81
C SER A 291 79.51 17.82 14.10
N VAL A 292 78.42 17.26 13.55
CA VAL A 292 77.06 17.88 13.45
C VAL A 292 76.78 19.03 12.43
N LEU A 293 75.81 18.76 11.55
CA LEU A 293 74.85 19.63 10.80
C LEU A 293 75.20 20.39 9.48
N GLN A 294 74.38 20.05 8.47
CA GLN A 294 73.63 20.89 7.51
C GLN A 294 74.29 21.65 6.32
N THR A 295 74.04 21.09 5.13
CA THR A 295 73.41 21.72 3.94
C THR A 295 73.62 23.22 3.63
N SER A 296 74.18 23.52 2.44
CA SER A 296 73.42 24.20 1.37
C SER A 296 74.09 24.24 -0.01
N CYS A 297 73.29 23.87 -1.02
CA CYS A 297 73.17 24.37 -2.40
C CYS A 297 74.25 25.29 -3.02
N SER A 298 74.79 24.88 -4.18
CA SER A 298 75.37 25.74 -5.22
C SER A 298 75.39 25.02 -6.58
N ASN A 299 75.93 25.63 -7.63
CA ASN A 299 75.24 25.64 -8.91
C ASN A 299 75.94 25.15 -10.19
N ALA A 300 75.05 24.97 -11.16
CA ALA A 300 75.29 24.74 -12.57
C ALA A 300 76.07 25.88 -13.26
N LYS A 301 76.83 25.53 -14.32
CA LYS A 301 77.30 26.31 -15.51
C LYS A 301 77.63 27.84 -15.37
N ASN A 302 78.63 28.38 -16.07
CA ASN A 302 79.01 28.03 -17.45
C ASN A 302 80.36 28.65 -17.85
N HIS A 303 81.22 27.91 -18.55
CA HIS A 303 82.49 28.43 -19.10
C HIS A 303 83.03 27.47 -20.18
N SER A 304 83.61 27.88 -21.32
CA SER A 304 83.46 29.13 -22.10
C SER A 304 83.89 28.88 -23.58
N ASN A 305 83.92 29.93 -24.41
CA ASN A 305 83.97 29.89 -25.89
C ASN A 305 85.27 29.36 -26.55
N GLY A 306 85.19 29.10 -27.87
CA GLY A 306 86.37 29.05 -28.75
C GLY A 306 86.09 29.27 -30.25
N VAL A 307 86.44 30.46 -30.76
CA VAL A 307 86.82 30.78 -32.17
C VAL A 307 85.69 30.80 -33.24
N SER A 308 85.55 31.77 -34.17
CA SER A 308 86.00 33.18 -34.31
C SER A 308 85.39 33.87 -35.55
N LEU A 309 85.44 35.23 -35.59
CA LEU A 309 85.22 36.14 -36.75
C LEU A 309 83.76 36.26 -37.29
N SER A 310 83.28 37.41 -37.79
CA SER A 310 83.86 38.78 -37.87
C SER A 310 82.81 39.88 -38.18
N ILE A 311 83.03 41.12 -37.67
CA ILE A 311 82.76 42.43 -38.34
C ILE A 311 81.27 42.82 -38.61
N VAL A 312 80.76 44.05 -38.38
CA VAL A 312 81.23 45.26 -37.63
C VAL A 312 80.08 46.31 -37.48
N THR A 313 80.29 47.35 -36.63
CA THR A 313 79.59 48.68 -36.53
C THR A 313 78.08 48.84 -36.28
N GLU A 314 77.79 49.59 -35.18
CA GLU A 314 77.00 50.84 -35.11
C GLU A 314 75.50 50.95 -35.51
N SER A 315 74.69 51.23 -34.46
CA SER A 315 73.85 52.45 -34.30
C SER A 315 72.37 52.51 -34.74
N MET A 316 71.64 53.33 -33.95
CA MET A 316 70.47 54.18 -34.26
C MET A 316 69.16 53.61 -34.84
N LEU A 317 68.09 53.80 -34.03
CA LEU A 317 66.79 54.44 -34.33
C LEU A 317 66.03 54.18 -35.66
N ASN A 318 64.70 54.00 -35.48
CA ASN A 318 63.62 54.21 -36.45
C ASN A 318 63.56 53.22 -37.64
N GLY A 319 62.41 53.15 -38.32
CA GLY A 319 62.29 52.43 -39.59
C GLY A 319 60.94 51.73 -39.81
N ASP A 320 59.90 52.51 -40.06
CA ASP A 320 58.58 52.05 -40.48
C ASP A 320 58.56 51.13 -41.73
N LEU A 321 57.48 50.34 -41.80
CA LEU A 321 56.71 49.99 -43.01
C LEU A 321 57.32 49.13 -44.14
N SER A 322 56.57 48.04 -44.39
CA SER A 322 55.98 47.69 -45.69
C SER A 322 56.86 47.04 -46.78
N CYS A 323 56.65 45.72 -46.91
CA CYS A 323 56.42 45.01 -48.18
C CYS A 323 57.51 45.06 -49.26
N HIS A 324 58.06 43.89 -49.60
CA HIS A 324 58.23 43.54 -51.00
C HIS A 324 57.91 42.06 -51.26
N GLN A 325 57.67 41.78 -52.53
CA GLN A 325 56.96 40.61 -53.05
C GLN A 325 57.92 39.58 -53.69
N GLN A 326 57.41 38.36 -53.86
CA GLN A 326 57.48 37.54 -55.09
C GLN A 326 58.57 36.44 -55.32
N LEU A 327 58.04 35.28 -55.75
CA LEU A 327 58.63 34.17 -56.55
C LEU A 327 59.78 33.37 -55.90
N ASP A 328 59.90 32.04 -56.03
CA ASP A 328 59.08 30.95 -56.60
C ASP A 328 59.65 29.60 -56.06
N THR A 329 59.09 28.39 -56.21
CA THR A 329 57.85 27.84 -56.82
C THR A 329 57.28 26.73 -55.86
N GLU A 330 56.37 25.77 -56.13
CA GLU A 330 55.66 25.25 -57.33
C GLU A 330 54.30 24.60 -56.95
N GLU A 331 53.34 24.64 -57.89
CA GLU A 331 52.27 23.67 -58.28
C GLU A 331 51.65 22.59 -57.34
N LEU A 332 50.35 22.21 -57.45
CA LEU A 332 49.16 22.86 -58.05
C LEU A 332 47.82 22.13 -57.66
N GLU A 333 46.76 22.87 -57.28
CA GLU A 333 45.32 22.56 -57.51
C GLU A 333 44.64 21.28 -56.90
N ARG A 334 43.30 21.07 -56.89
CA ARG A 334 42.13 21.76 -57.52
C ARG A 334 40.81 21.53 -56.72
N VAL A 335 39.90 22.53 -56.67
CA VAL A 335 38.40 22.48 -56.88
C VAL A 335 37.53 21.45 -56.08
N GLN A 336 36.30 21.71 -55.57
CA GLN A 336 35.39 22.88 -55.34
C GLN A 336 34.10 22.39 -54.61
N SER A 337 33.18 23.32 -54.23
CA SER A 337 31.69 23.14 -54.18
C SER A 337 31.05 22.27 -53.04
N VAL A 338 29.79 22.49 -52.59
CA VAL A 338 28.82 23.62 -52.70
C VAL A 338 27.80 23.60 -51.52
N ASN A 339 27.09 24.71 -51.32
CA ASN A 339 26.08 25.00 -50.27
C ASN A 339 24.87 24.03 -50.16
N HIS A 340 24.08 24.15 -49.06
CA HIS A 340 22.71 24.75 -49.09
C HIS A 340 22.16 25.04 -47.66
N LEU A 341 20.90 25.52 -47.53
CA LEU A 341 20.37 26.35 -46.42
C LEU A 341 18.94 25.97 -45.95
N THR A 342 18.43 26.69 -44.92
CA THR A 342 17.00 26.85 -44.46
C THR A 342 16.39 25.71 -43.60
N ALA A 343 15.41 25.93 -42.69
CA ALA A 343 14.96 27.13 -41.92
C ALA A 343 13.98 26.74 -40.76
N ASN A 344 13.71 27.68 -39.83
CA ASN A 344 12.60 27.69 -38.84
C ASN A 344 11.24 28.09 -39.52
N PRO A 345 10.02 28.09 -38.88
CA PRO A 345 9.72 28.13 -37.43
C PRO A 345 8.43 27.40 -36.89
N GLU A 346 8.22 27.48 -35.55
CA GLU A 346 6.95 27.66 -34.78
C GLU A 346 5.73 26.68 -34.76
N ARG A 347 5.09 26.63 -33.55
CA ARG A 347 3.65 26.42 -33.20
C ARG A 347 3.02 25.03 -32.91
N ASN A 348 2.76 24.83 -31.59
CA ASN A 348 1.44 24.71 -30.92
C ASN A 348 0.38 23.62 -31.29
N ILE A 349 -0.06 22.92 -30.21
CA ILE A 349 -1.47 22.58 -29.85
C ILE A 349 -2.20 21.43 -30.61
N GLN A 350 -2.57 20.33 -29.90
CA GLN A 350 -3.97 19.88 -29.56
C GLN A 350 -4.07 18.35 -29.18
N GLU A 351 -4.75 18.05 -28.07
CA GLU A 351 -5.55 16.86 -27.62
C GLU A 351 -5.28 15.35 -27.96
N LYS A 352 -5.36 14.53 -26.88
CA LYS A 352 -6.17 13.29 -26.61
C LYS A 352 -6.03 11.98 -27.44
N GLY A 353 -6.02 10.87 -26.67
CA GLY A 353 -6.29 9.47 -27.09
C GLY A 353 -5.42 8.49 -26.27
N GLN A 354 -5.83 7.81 -25.19
CA GLN A 354 -6.92 6.81 -25.02
C GLN A 354 -6.82 5.70 -26.10
N LEU A 355 -6.57 4.41 -25.79
CA LEU A 355 -6.92 3.56 -24.61
C LEU A 355 -5.99 2.33 -24.41
N GLU A 356 -6.17 1.66 -23.26
CA GLU A 356 -6.10 0.20 -22.98
C GLU A 356 -4.77 -0.61 -23.03
N ASP A 357 -4.40 -1.09 -21.84
CA ASP A 357 -4.16 -2.50 -21.43
C ASP A 357 -3.04 -3.37 -22.05
N GLY A 358 -2.25 -4.02 -21.17
CA GLY A 358 -1.17 -4.93 -21.55
C GLY A 358 -0.36 -5.57 -20.39
N ASP A 359 -1.00 -5.88 -19.25
CA ASP A 359 -0.33 -6.58 -18.14
C ASP A 359 0.07 -8.02 -18.52
N SER A 360 1.30 -8.45 -18.22
CA SER A 360 1.60 -9.82 -17.74
C SER A 360 3.07 -10.06 -17.34
N GLY A 361 3.26 -10.45 -16.07
CA GLY A 361 3.66 -11.84 -15.77
C GLY A 361 5.12 -12.28 -15.98
N ASP A 362 6.01 -11.79 -15.13
CA ASP A 362 6.85 -12.54 -14.18
C ASP A 362 7.60 -13.88 -14.52
N HIS A 363 8.75 -14.06 -13.84
CA HIS A 363 9.50 -15.31 -13.57
C HIS A 363 10.11 -16.16 -14.72
N PHE A 364 11.44 -16.39 -14.67
CA PHE A 364 11.99 -17.77 -14.71
C PHE A 364 13.44 -17.93 -14.16
N LYS A 365 13.55 -18.58 -12.99
CA LYS A 365 14.62 -19.47 -12.45
C LYS A 365 16.12 -19.19 -12.75
N GLU A 366 16.82 -18.82 -11.67
CA GLU A 366 17.84 -19.65 -11.00
C GLU A 366 18.45 -20.85 -11.78
N ARG A 367 19.79 -20.84 -11.96
CA ARG A 367 20.63 -22.06 -11.89
C ARG A 367 22.14 -21.77 -11.84
N MET A 368 22.88 -22.82 -11.46
CA MET A 368 24.35 -22.99 -11.48
C MET A 368 25.17 -22.28 -10.39
N SER A 369 25.20 -22.91 -9.21
CA SER A 369 26.44 -23.00 -8.41
C SER A 369 27.28 -24.21 -8.87
N ASP A 370 28.56 -24.20 -8.48
CA ASP A 370 29.50 -25.34 -8.36
C ASP A 370 29.91 -26.11 -9.64
N LEU A 371 31.23 -26.13 -9.93
CA LEU A 371 32.08 -27.35 -9.82
C LEU A 371 33.59 -27.09 -10.11
N GLU A 372 34.42 -27.94 -9.48
CA GLU A 372 35.81 -28.39 -9.79
C GLU A 372 36.80 -27.45 -10.50
N VAL A 373 37.84 -26.92 -9.83
CA VAL A 373 39.05 -27.63 -9.32
C VAL A 373 39.80 -28.47 -10.38
N LEU A 374 40.98 -27.96 -10.78
CA LEU A 374 42.14 -28.65 -11.40
C LEU A 374 41.98 -29.35 -12.78
N GLU A 375 42.51 -28.68 -13.81
CA GLU A 375 43.58 -29.23 -14.67
C GLU A 375 44.64 -28.11 -14.88
N ASN A 376 45.91 -28.29 -14.47
CA ASN A 376 46.99 -29.09 -15.09
C ASN A 376 47.75 -28.40 -16.23
N ASN A 377 48.91 -27.84 -15.84
CA ASN A 377 50.23 -28.22 -16.35
C ASN A 377 50.44 -28.38 -17.88
N HIS A 378 51.32 -27.52 -18.41
CA HIS A 378 52.53 -27.99 -19.13
C HIS A 378 53.72 -27.07 -18.73
N ASN A 379 54.74 -27.58 -18.01
CA ASN A 379 55.94 -28.28 -18.52
C ASN A 379 57.00 -27.32 -19.11
N ARG A 380 58.29 -27.31 -18.70
CA ARG A 380 59.15 -28.17 -17.83
C ARG A 380 60.08 -27.25 -17.00
N ARG A 381 60.49 -27.55 -15.75
CA ARG A 381 61.48 -28.57 -15.26
C ARG A 381 62.87 -28.49 -15.96
N HIS A 382 64.03 -28.66 -15.31
CA HIS A 382 64.37 -29.60 -14.22
C HIS A 382 65.49 -29.11 -13.26
N TYR A 383 65.30 -29.26 -11.93
CA TYR A 383 66.21 -29.80 -10.86
C TYR A 383 67.71 -29.34 -10.74
N PHE A 384 68.53 -29.63 -9.69
CA PHE A 384 68.47 -30.48 -8.47
C PHE A 384 69.31 -29.75 -7.36
N VAL A 385 68.76 -29.24 -6.24
CA VAL A 385 68.56 -29.87 -4.89
C VAL A 385 69.78 -29.88 -3.92
N ARG A 386 69.56 -29.31 -2.70
CA ARG A 386 70.28 -29.48 -1.38
C ARG A 386 71.73 -28.94 -1.23
N SER A 387 72.25 -28.61 -0.03
CA SER A 387 71.65 -28.43 1.33
C SER A 387 72.59 -27.76 2.35
N HIS A 388 72.00 -27.09 3.35
CA HIS A 388 72.48 -26.83 4.72
C HIS A 388 73.78 -26.01 4.98
N ASP A 389 73.56 -24.78 5.44
CA ASP A 389 73.78 -24.32 6.82
C ASP A 389 75.14 -24.47 7.56
N HIS A 390 75.59 -23.30 8.04
CA HIS A 390 76.26 -23.02 9.32
C HIS A 390 77.76 -23.34 9.53
N SER A 391 78.54 -22.25 9.66
CA SER A 391 79.75 -22.11 10.49
C SER A 391 79.43 -22.26 12.01
N PRO A 392 80.39 -22.22 12.97
CA PRO A 392 81.85 -22.03 12.86
C PRO A 392 82.71 -23.05 13.67
N GLY A 393 84.06 -23.00 13.54
CA GLY A 393 84.95 -23.81 14.38
C GLY A 393 86.45 -23.47 14.28
N SER A 394 87.02 -22.90 15.35
CA SER A 394 88.44 -22.53 15.46
C SER A 394 89.38 -23.73 15.74
N LYS A 395 90.58 -23.75 15.13
CA LYS A 395 91.88 -23.86 15.85
C LYS A 395 93.15 -23.83 14.97
N ASN A 396 94.27 -23.48 15.61
CA ASN A 396 95.61 -23.26 15.04
C ASN A 396 96.25 -24.52 14.42
N SER A 397 97.12 -24.34 13.42
CA SER A 397 98.47 -24.93 13.44
C SER A 397 99.44 -24.33 12.40
N SER A 398 100.68 -24.13 12.86
CA SER A 398 101.95 -24.12 12.10
C SER A 398 102.70 -25.41 12.57
N PRO A 399 103.80 -25.94 11.94
CA PRO A 399 104.90 -25.14 11.37
C PRO A 399 105.80 -25.72 10.22
N ARG A 400 106.54 -24.81 9.56
CA ARG A 400 107.97 -24.88 9.15
C ARG A 400 108.52 -25.82 8.03
N HIS A 401 109.29 -25.15 7.14
CA HIS A 401 110.69 -25.43 6.67
C HIS A 401 111.01 -26.03 5.28
N GLU A 402 112.27 -25.75 4.89
CA GLU A 402 113.07 -26.21 3.72
C GLU A 402 112.77 -25.56 2.34
N SER A 403 113.75 -25.29 1.45
CA SER A 403 115.24 -25.22 1.58
C SER A 403 115.85 -24.27 0.53
N ILE A 404 117.19 -24.13 0.48
CA ILE A 404 117.96 -23.17 -0.34
C ILE A 404 118.92 -23.92 -1.29
N PHE A 405 119.02 -23.56 -2.60
CA PHE A 405 120.29 -23.30 -3.33
C PHE A 405 120.18 -23.02 -4.85
N THR A 406 121.05 -22.11 -5.37
CA THR A 406 121.51 -21.92 -6.78
C THR A 406 120.51 -21.66 -7.93
N GLY A 407 120.84 -20.89 -8.99
CA GLY A 407 122.01 -20.00 -9.20
C GLY A 407 122.26 -19.59 -10.68
N LEU A 408 122.73 -18.35 -10.90
CA LEU A 408 123.33 -17.80 -12.14
C LEU A 408 122.39 -17.57 -13.38
N PRO A 409 122.75 -16.69 -14.36
CA PRO A 409 121.80 -15.64 -14.76
C PRO A 409 121.59 -15.37 -16.28
N THR A 410 120.91 -14.24 -16.57
CA THR A 410 120.94 -13.47 -17.84
C THR A 410 120.32 -14.05 -19.12
N ARG A 411 118.97 -14.08 -19.23
CA ARG A 411 118.29 -13.84 -20.53
C ARG A 411 116.83 -13.31 -20.52
N SER A 412 116.35 -12.62 -19.48
CA SER A 412 114.90 -12.29 -19.34
C SER A 412 114.47 -10.80 -19.43
N SER A 413 115.33 -9.86 -19.89
CA SER A 413 114.91 -8.45 -19.96
C SER A 413 113.80 -8.18 -20.99
N TYR A 414 113.84 -8.85 -22.15
CA TYR A 414 112.82 -8.67 -23.20
C TYR A 414 111.50 -9.39 -22.88
N ALA A 415 111.57 -10.62 -22.34
CA ALA A 415 110.38 -11.34 -21.90
C ALA A 415 109.65 -10.58 -20.79
N SER A 416 110.34 -10.21 -19.71
CA SER A 416 109.76 -9.42 -18.62
C SER A 416 109.12 -8.11 -19.09
N LYS A 417 109.78 -7.36 -19.99
CA LYS A 417 109.19 -6.13 -20.58
C LYS A 417 107.99 -6.40 -21.49
N HIS A 418 107.91 -7.55 -22.16
CA HIS A 418 106.74 -7.92 -22.94
C HIS A 418 105.58 -8.34 -22.03
N THR A 419 105.85 -9.13 -20.98
CA THR A 419 104.83 -9.52 -19.99
C THR A 419 104.30 -8.30 -19.25
N GLN A 420 105.15 -7.37 -18.79
CA GLN A 420 104.70 -6.11 -18.20
C GLN A 420 103.84 -5.26 -19.15
N ARG A 421 104.14 -5.24 -20.46
CA ARG A 421 103.29 -4.57 -21.47
C ARG A 421 101.95 -5.27 -21.69
N LEU A 422 101.90 -6.60 -21.56
CA LEU A 422 100.65 -7.36 -21.63
C LEU A 422 99.84 -7.18 -20.34
N GLU A 423 100.44 -7.29 -19.17
CA GLU A 423 99.81 -6.98 -17.87
C GLU A 423 99.26 -5.56 -17.82
N ALA A 424 100.00 -4.56 -18.31
CA ALA A 424 99.53 -3.17 -18.39
C ALA A 424 98.34 -3.03 -19.35
N LYS A 425 98.33 -3.75 -20.47
CA LYS A 425 97.18 -3.79 -21.39
C LYS A 425 95.98 -4.53 -20.78
N CYS A 426 96.19 -5.63 -20.06
CA CYS A 426 95.14 -6.32 -19.31
C CYS A 426 94.54 -5.37 -18.28
N ARG A 427 95.34 -4.76 -17.39
CA ARG A 427 94.85 -3.79 -16.39
C ARG A 427 94.13 -2.58 -17.02
N ALA A 428 94.57 -2.11 -18.20
CA ALA A 428 93.86 -1.07 -18.94
C ALA A 428 92.51 -1.57 -19.48
N LEU A 429 92.43 -2.80 -20.00
CA LEU A 429 91.17 -3.42 -20.42
C LEU A 429 90.27 -3.77 -19.21
N ASP A 430 90.83 -4.17 -18.08
CA ASP A 430 90.09 -4.48 -16.84
C ASP A 430 89.45 -3.21 -16.26
N THR A 431 90.18 -2.08 -16.26
CA THR A 431 89.63 -0.78 -15.83
C THR A 431 88.60 -0.23 -16.82
N ILE A 432 88.77 -0.46 -18.13
CA ILE A 432 87.73 -0.15 -19.14
C ILE A 432 86.50 -1.05 -18.94
N ASN A 433 86.68 -2.35 -18.69
CA ASN A 433 85.59 -3.29 -18.43
C ASN A 433 84.84 -2.95 -17.13
N GLN A 434 85.54 -2.55 -16.06
CA GLN A 434 84.91 -2.05 -14.84
C GLN A 434 84.14 -0.74 -15.09
N HIS A 435 84.65 0.15 -15.93
CA HIS A 435 83.93 1.37 -16.30
C HIS A 435 82.68 1.08 -17.16
N LEU A 436 82.79 0.16 -18.13
CA LEU A 436 81.67 -0.30 -18.94
C LEU A 436 80.63 -1.05 -18.08
N GLN A 437 81.05 -1.89 -17.14
CA GLN A 437 80.14 -2.57 -16.21
C GLN A 437 79.43 -1.56 -15.31
N THR A 438 80.13 -0.60 -14.71
CA THR A 438 79.48 0.46 -13.90
C THR A 438 78.57 1.37 -14.74
N SER A 439 78.87 1.55 -16.03
CA SER A 439 77.95 2.23 -16.96
C SER A 439 76.72 1.39 -17.29
N LEU A 440 76.87 0.08 -17.51
CA LEU A 440 75.80 -0.87 -17.80
C LEU A 440 74.86 -1.01 -16.60
N ASP A 441 75.42 -1.30 -15.43
CA ASP A 441 74.73 -1.26 -14.13
C ASP A 441 73.91 0.02 -13.93
N ASN A 442 74.40 1.17 -14.39
CA ASN A 442 73.72 2.46 -14.26
C ASN A 442 72.65 2.68 -15.33
N THR A 443 72.77 2.09 -16.52
CA THR A 443 71.67 2.03 -17.50
C THR A 443 70.59 1.05 -17.06
N ASP A 444 70.95 -0.10 -16.53
CA ASP A 444 70.01 -1.14 -16.07
C ASP A 444 69.19 -0.63 -14.88
N ARG A 445 69.84 -0.01 -13.89
CA ARG A 445 69.17 0.74 -12.81
C ARG A 445 68.31 1.91 -13.32
N LYS A 446 68.49 2.39 -14.56
CA LYS A 446 67.65 3.44 -15.16
C LYS A 446 66.45 2.82 -15.89
N VAL A 447 66.68 1.73 -16.62
CA VAL A 447 65.61 0.93 -17.26
C VAL A 447 64.62 0.45 -16.21
N GLN A 448 65.09 -0.17 -15.12
CA GLN A 448 64.24 -0.62 -13.99
C GLN A 448 63.39 0.49 -13.34
N ARG A 449 63.87 1.75 -13.36
CA ARG A 449 63.09 2.89 -12.86
C ARG A 449 62.03 3.36 -13.85
N LEU A 450 62.32 3.30 -15.15
CA LEU A 450 61.35 3.62 -16.20
C LEU A 450 60.31 2.50 -16.37
N GLU A 451 60.70 1.24 -16.13
CA GLU A 451 59.79 0.09 -16.07
C GLU A 451 58.80 0.26 -14.91
N ALA A 452 59.28 0.58 -13.69
CA ALA A 452 58.43 0.88 -12.55
C ALA A 452 57.53 2.12 -12.78
N GLU A 453 58.06 3.20 -13.36
CA GLU A 453 57.29 4.41 -13.72
C GLU A 453 56.18 4.10 -14.75
N VAL A 454 56.39 3.14 -15.65
CA VAL A 454 55.35 2.66 -16.58
C VAL A 454 54.33 1.74 -15.88
N GLU A 455 54.76 0.82 -15.01
CA GLU A 455 53.85 -0.02 -14.23
C GLU A 455 52.93 0.81 -13.30
N GLU A 456 53.47 1.86 -12.67
CA GLU A 456 52.72 2.83 -11.87
C GLU A 456 51.70 3.60 -12.73
N LEU A 457 52.11 4.14 -13.88
CA LEU A 457 51.21 4.85 -14.80
C LEU A 457 50.14 3.95 -15.44
N GLU A 458 50.44 2.68 -15.71
CA GLU A 458 49.45 1.71 -16.20
C GLU A 458 48.42 1.34 -15.11
N ALA A 459 48.82 1.29 -13.84
CA ALA A 459 47.92 1.11 -12.71
C ALA A 459 47.03 2.34 -12.46
N GLU A 460 47.58 3.56 -12.52
CA GLU A 460 46.81 4.81 -12.45
C GLU A 460 45.76 4.89 -13.57
N ASN A 461 46.13 4.55 -14.81
CA ASN A 461 45.22 4.60 -15.96
C ASN A 461 44.08 3.57 -15.84
N GLN A 462 44.37 2.37 -15.33
CA GLN A 462 43.34 1.36 -15.02
C GLN A 462 42.37 1.84 -13.92
N SER A 463 42.90 2.48 -12.87
CA SER A 463 42.08 3.07 -11.80
C SER A 463 41.15 4.17 -12.34
N LEU A 464 41.70 5.12 -13.11
CA LEU A 464 40.94 6.20 -13.75
C LEU A 464 39.87 5.68 -14.72
N GLN A 465 40.14 4.59 -15.46
CA GLN A 465 39.12 3.97 -16.30
C GLN A 465 37.97 3.38 -15.47
N ALA A 466 38.26 2.70 -14.36
CA ALA A 466 37.24 2.17 -13.46
C ALA A 466 36.35 3.29 -12.89
N SER A 467 36.93 4.38 -12.38
CA SER A 467 36.18 5.54 -11.89
C SER A 467 35.32 6.19 -12.98
N LEU A 468 35.81 6.25 -14.23
CA LEU A 468 35.02 6.77 -15.36
C LEU A 468 33.85 5.85 -15.75
N GLU A 469 33.97 4.54 -15.56
CA GLU A 469 32.88 3.60 -15.80
C GLU A 469 31.84 3.62 -14.67
N GLU A 470 32.27 3.79 -13.41
CA GLU A 470 31.38 4.03 -12.27
C GLU A 470 30.58 5.35 -12.40
N LEU A 471 31.24 6.45 -12.77
CA LEU A 471 30.57 7.73 -13.05
C LEU A 471 29.56 7.66 -14.21
N ARG A 472 29.80 6.79 -15.21
CA ARG A 472 28.82 6.52 -16.28
C ARG A 472 27.62 5.70 -15.79
N ILE A 473 27.81 4.85 -14.78
CA ILE A 473 26.72 4.08 -14.17
C ILE A 473 25.88 4.97 -13.25
N SER A 474 26.50 5.83 -12.43
CA SER A 474 25.78 6.76 -11.56
C SER A 474 24.98 7.80 -12.35
N ALA A 475 25.52 8.33 -13.45
CA ALA A 475 24.80 9.22 -14.36
C ALA A 475 23.50 8.58 -14.91
N ARG A 476 23.57 7.35 -15.42
CA ARG A 476 22.39 6.62 -15.93
C ARG A 476 21.35 6.34 -14.85
N ARG A 477 21.77 6.03 -13.61
CA ARG A 477 20.86 5.87 -12.47
C ARG A 477 20.14 7.18 -12.13
N LEU A 478 20.84 8.32 -12.24
CA LEU A 478 20.25 9.64 -12.01
C LEU A 478 19.22 10.00 -13.10
N GLU A 479 19.52 9.75 -14.38
CA GLU A 479 18.57 9.89 -15.48
C GLU A 479 17.30 9.03 -15.27
N GLN A 480 17.47 7.77 -14.84
CA GLN A 480 16.36 6.87 -14.50
C GLN A 480 15.49 7.44 -13.37
N LEU A 481 16.09 7.82 -12.24
CA LEU A 481 15.38 8.41 -11.10
C LEU A 481 14.67 9.73 -11.47
N GLU A 482 15.21 10.52 -12.38
CA GLU A 482 14.53 11.73 -12.88
C GLU A 482 13.31 11.38 -13.75
N THR A 483 13.37 10.33 -14.57
CA THR A 483 12.17 9.85 -15.30
C THR A 483 11.10 9.25 -14.38
N GLU A 484 11.49 8.46 -13.38
CA GLU A 484 10.56 7.89 -12.37
C GLU A 484 9.89 8.99 -11.55
N LYS A 485 10.64 10.04 -11.17
CA LYS A 485 10.09 11.23 -10.54
C LYS A 485 9.04 11.90 -11.44
N GLN A 486 9.31 12.09 -12.73
CA GLN A 486 8.37 12.71 -13.66
C GLN A 486 7.08 11.89 -13.86
N THR A 487 7.17 10.55 -13.87
CA THR A 487 5.97 9.69 -13.91
C THR A 487 5.15 9.79 -12.62
N LEU A 488 5.79 9.78 -11.45
CA LEU A 488 5.12 9.95 -10.15
C LEU A 488 4.48 11.35 -10.00
N GLU A 489 5.15 12.40 -10.49
CA GLU A 489 4.57 13.75 -10.57
C GLU A 489 3.33 13.76 -11.51
N HIS A 490 3.35 13.03 -12.62
CA HIS A 490 2.17 12.91 -13.49
C HIS A 490 1.01 12.18 -12.78
N GLU A 491 1.28 11.01 -12.17
CA GLU A 491 0.31 10.18 -11.45
C GLU A 491 -0.34 10.93 -10.28
N THR A 492 0.43 11.66 -9.47
CA THR A 492 -0.13 12.46 -8.37
C THR A 492 -1.11 13.52 -8.90
N THR A 493 -0.82 14.18 -10.02
CA THR A 493 -1.81 15.10 -10.63
C THR A 493 -3.04 14.37 -11.18
N ALA A 494 -2.92 13.13 -11.66
CA ALA A 494 -4.06 12.32 -12.11
C ALA A 494 -4.98 11.97 -10.94
N LEU A 495 -4.42 11.39 -9.87
CA LEU A 495 -5.13 11.05 -8.63
C LEU A 495 -5.79 12.28 -7.98
N GLU A 496 -5.19 13.47 -8.09
CA GLU A 496 -5.83 14.72 -7.68
C GLU A 496 -7.08 15.08 -8.50
N ARG A 497 -7.08 14.83 -9.82
CA ARG A 497 -8.26 15.08 -10.68
C ARG A 497 -9.38 14.11 -10.33
N ASP A 498 -9.05 12.83 -10.14
CA ASP A 498 -10.02 11.78 -9.83
C ASP A 498 -10.63 11.99 -8.44
N LYS A 499 -9.82 12.34 -7.44
CA LYS A 499 -10.30 12.79 -6.12
C LYS A 499 -11.29 13.95 -6.25
N ARG A 500 -10.97 14.98 -7.05
CA ARG A 500 -11.86 16.13 -7.30
C ARG A 500 -13.11 15.77 -8.10
N GLN A 501 -13.16 14.63 -8.79
CA GLN A 501 -14.38 14.09 -9.41
C GLN A 501 -15.21 13.31 -8.40
N LEU A 502 -14.60 12.36 -7.67
CA LEU A 502 -15.27 11.59 -6.62
C LEU A 502 -15.86 12.49 -5.54
N GLU A 503 -15.21 13.59 -5.17
CA GLU A 503 -15.77 14.61 -4.26
C GLU A 503 -17.05 15.28 -4.80
N LYS A 504 -17.18 15.46 -6.12
CA LYS A 504 -18.40 16.04 -6.74
C LYS A 504 -19.51 15.00 -6.80
N GLU A 505 -19.18 13.75 -7.10
CA GLU A 505 -20.14 12.64 -7.13
C GLU A 505 -20.65 12.33 -5.72
N ASN A 506 -19.79 12.32 -4.70
CA ASN A 506 -20.20 12.15 -3.31
C ASN A 506 -21.13 13.27 -2.82
N ARG A 507 -20.91 14.54 -3.25
CA ARG A 507 -21.84 15.65 -3.01
C ARG A 507 -23.20 15.45 -3.69
N ARG A 508 -23.22 14.98 -4.95
CA ARG A 508 -24.46 14.65 -5.68
C ARG A 508 -25.24 13.52 -5.00
N LEU A 509 -24.56 12.46 -4.56
CA LEU A 509 -25.18 11.33 -3.88
C LEU A 509 -25.78 11.73 -2.53
N ARG A 510 -25.14 12.62 -1.76
CA ARG A 510 -25.72 13.19 -0.52
C ARG A 510 -26.99 14.00 -0.81
N GLN A 511 -26.96 14.89 -1.79
CA GLN A 511 -28.17 15.64 -2.22
C GLN A 511 -29.29 14.69 -2.71
N GLN A 512 -28.94 13.60 -3.37
CA GLN A 512 -29.90 12.58 -3.79
C GLN A 512 -30.49 11.81 -2.59
N ALA A 513 -29.70 11.52 -1.55
CA ALA A 513 -30.16 10.91 -0.32
C ALA A 513 -31.09 11.87 0.47
N GLU A 514 -30.70 13.12 0.66
CA GLU A 514 -31.52 14.19 1.29
C GLU A 514 -32.90 14.31 0.58
N ILE A 515 -32.91 14.26 -0.76
CA ILE A 515 -34.15 14.27 -1.57
C ILE A 515 -34.96 12.97 -1.42
N GLN A 516 -34.33 11.82 -1.16
CA GLN A 516 -35.03 10.55 -0.90
C GLN A 516 -35.61 10.51 0.51
N GLU A 517 -34.90 10.99 1.52
CA GLU A 517 -35.39 11.13 2.90
C GLU A 517 -36.63 12.03 2.95
N ALA A 518 -36.56 13.24 2.37
CA ALA A 518 -37.71 14.15 2.29
C ALA A 518 -38.92 13.55 1.55
N LYS A 519 -38.70 12.68 0.55
CA LYS A 519 -39.77 11.93 -0.13
C LYS A 519 -40.36 10.84 0.77
N LEU A 520 -39.53 10.08 1.49
CA LEU A 520 -39.99 9.08 2.44
C LEU A 520 -40.82 9.74 3.55
N ASP A 521 -40.39 10.88 4.10
CA ASP A 521 -41.16 11.63 5.08
C ASP A 521 -42.52 12.10 4.54
N SER A 522 -42.58 12.60 3.30
CA SER A 522 -43.86 12.96 2.66
C SER A 522 -44.78 11.75 2.49
N SER A 523 -44.22 10.56 2.21
CA SER A 523 -44.95 9.30 2.12
C SER A 523 -45.42 8.81 3.49
N ASN A 524 -44.61 8.96 4.53
CA ASN A 524 -44.93 8.60 5.91
C ASN A 524 -46.10 9.46 6.44
N VAL A 525 -46.09 10.77 6.16
CA VAL A 525 -47.20 11.68 6.46
C VAL A 525 -48.47 11.27 5.73
N CYS A 526 -48.37 10.91 4.44
CA CYS A 526 -49.50 10.46 3.63
C CYS A 526 -50.11 9.14 4.16
N MET A 527 -49.28 8.14 4.46
CA MET A 527 -49.70 6.88 5.09
C MET A 527 -50.39 7.14 6.42
N ALA A 528 -49.84 8.01 7.27
CA ALA A 528 -50.44 8.36 8.56
C ALA A 528 -51.81 9.06 8.42
N SER A 529 -52.10 9.77 7.32
CA SER A 529 -53.45 10.24 7.00
C SER A 529 -54.38 9.10 6.56
N LEU A 530 -53.94 8.22 5.66
CA LEU A 530 -54.75 7.09 5.20
C LEU A 530 -55.11 6.13 6.36
N GLU A 531 -54.20 5.90 7.30
CA GLU A 531 -54.52 5.16 8.53
C GLU A 531 -55.54 5.89 9.43
N ARG A 532 -55.55 7.24 9.45
CA ARG A 532 -56.55 8.02 10.21
C ARG A 532 -57.92 7.91 9.56
N GLU A 533 -57.98 7.97 8.24
CA GLU A 533 -59.21 7.76 7.45
C GLU A 533 -59.72 6.33 7.58
N MET A 534 -58.85 5.31 7.49
CA MET A 534 -59.24 3.91 7.73
C MET A 534 -59.78 3.71 9.15
N ARG A 535 -59.15 4.30 10.18
CA ARG A 535 -59.65 4.28 11.57
C ARG A 535 -60.95 5.06 11.77
N PHE A 536 -61.31 5.97 10.86
CA PHE A 536 -62.62 6.63 10.84
C PHE A 536 -63.66 5.73 10.19
N LEU A 537 -63.38 5.21 8.99
CA LEU A 537 -64.28 4.32 8.23
C LEU A 537 -64.63 3.05 9.01
N VAL A 538 -63.70 2.46 9.76
CA VAL A 538 -63.99 1.32 10.65
C VAL A 538 -65.07 1.68 11.69
N LYS A 539 -64.96 2.85 12.34
CA LYS A 539 -65.96 3.32 13.31
C LYS A 539 -67.31 3.63 12.67
N GLU A 540 -67.31 4.10 11.43
CA GLU A 540 -68.53 4.32 10.66
C GLU A 540 -69.21 2.99 10.31
N VAL A 541 -68.44 1.98 9.89
CA VAL A 541 -68.94 0.61 9.64
C VAL A 541 -69.48 -0.04 10.92
N ASP A 542 -68.82 0.13 12.07
CA ASP A 542 -69.32 -0.37 13.35
C ASP A 542 -70.60 0.35 13.80
N GLY A 543 -70.67 1.68 13.65
CA GLY A 543 -71.91 2.44 13.88
C GLY A 543 -73.05 2.02 12.95
N LEU A 544 -72.75 1.71 11.69
CA LEU A 544 -73.73 1.15 10.74
C LEU A 544 -74.18 -0.26 11.17
N ARG A 545 -73.27 -1.12 11.65
CA ARG A 545 -73.61 -2.43 12.23
C ARG A 545 -74.59 -2.29 13.40
N GLU A 546 -74.32 -1.39 14.35
CA GLU A 546 -75.22 -1.09 15.46
C GLU A 546 -76.60 -0.58 15.00
N THR A 547 -76.67 0.22 13.93
CA THR A 547 -77.97 0.65 13.36
C THR A 547 -78.73 -0.54 12.76
N ALA A 548 -78.05 -1.41 12.01
CA ALA A 548 -78.65 -2.60 11.40
C ALA A 548 -79.13 -3.62 12.44
N GLU A 549 -78.42 -3.78 13.55
CA GLU A 549 -78.83 -4.64 14.67
C GLU A 549 -80.06 -4.06 15.40
N ARG A 550 -80.13 -2.74 15.59
CA ARG A 550 -81.35 -2.08 16.10
C ARG A 550 -82.54 -2.21 15.16
N VAL A 551 -82.35 -2.10 13.84
CA VAL A 551 -83.43 -2.35 12.86
C VAL A 551 -83.90 -3.80 12.95
N LYS A 552 -83.00 -4.78 12.99
CA LYS A 552 -83.36 -6.20 13.21
C LYS A 552 -84.08 -6.43 14.54
N GLY A 553 -83.81 -5.64 15.57
CA GLY A 553 -84.60 -5.60 16.80
C GLY A 553 -86.05 -5.20 16.51
N LEU A 554 -86.25 -3.99 16.02
CA LEU A 554 -87.57 -3.42 15.70
C LEU A 554 -88.39 -4.28 14.73
N GLU A 555 -87.75 -4.99 13.79
CA GLU A 555 -88.46 -5.94 12.93
C GLU A 555 -88.98 -7.19 13.68
N ARG A 556 -88.30 -7.67 14.73
CA ARG A 556 -88.81 -8.77 15.57
C ARG A 556 -90.01 -8.29 16.36
N ASP A 557 -89.87 -7.14 17.02
CA ASP A 557 -90.93 -6.48 17.78
C ASP A 557 -92.19 -6.28 16.91
N ASN A 558 -92.02 -5.79 15.67
CA ASN A 558 -93.11 -5.60 14.71
C ASN A 558 -93.74 -6.93 14.25
N ARG A 559 -92.95 -7.99 14.02
CA ARG A 559 -93.47 -9.35 13.75
C ARG A 559 -94.26 -9.89 14.94
N GLU A 560 -93.87 -9.59 16.17
CA GLU A 560 -94.55 -10.01 17.40
C GLU A 560 -95.84 -9.22 17.64
N LEU A 561 -95.82 -7.89 17.46
CA LEU A 561 -97.02 -7.05 17.44
C LEU A 561 -98.00 -7.49 16.34
N THR A 562 -97.51 -7.90 15.17
CA THR A 562 -98.35 -8.45 14.08
C THR A 562 -98.98 -9.79 14.47
N LYS A 563 -98.23 -10.69 15.13
CA LYS A 563 -98.78 -11.94 15.68
C LYS A 563 -99.85 -11.65 16.75
N GLN A 564 -99.59 -10.70 17.65
CA GLN A 564 -100.54 -10.31 18.69
C GLN A 564 -101.82 -9.74 18.08
N ALA A 565 -101.71 -8.80 17.14
CA ALA A 565 -102.87 -8.25 16.43
C ALA A 565 -103.67 -9.33 15.67
N ALA A 566 -103.01 -10.37 15.13
CA ALA A 566 -103.70 -11.51 14.52
C ALA A 566 -104.40 -12.42 15.54
N ILE A 567 -103.86 -12.56 16.76
CA ILE A 567 -104.53 -13.23 17.89
C ILE A 567 -105.74 -12.40 18.33
N ASP A 568 -105.58 -11.09 18.48
CA ASP A 568 -106.65 -10.17 18.89
C ASP A 568 -107.78 -10.09 17.86
N GLN A 569 -107.48 -10.18 16.56
CA GLN A 569 -108.50 -10.32 15.51
C GLN A 569 -109.26 -11.65 15.62
N ARG A 570 -108.58 -12.76 15.99
CA ARG A 570 -109.24 -14.06 16.19
C ARG A 570 -110.11 -14.08 17.44
N THR A 571 -109.66 -13.51 18.56
CA THR A 571 -110.50 -13.40 19.77
C THR A 571 -111.69 -12.46 19.54
N LEU A 572 -111.51 -11.35 18.82
CA LEU A 572 -112.63 -10.50 18.40
C LEU A 572 -113.59 -11.22 17.44
N ALA A 573 -113.10 -12.12 16.59
CA ALA A 573 -113.96 -12.96 15.74
C ALA A 573 -114.77 -13.96 16.56
N THR A 574 -114.15 -14.73 17.47
CA THR A 574 -114.87 -15.69 18.32
C THR A 574 -115.85 -14.99 19.28
N LEU A 575 -115.52 -13.78 19.77
CA LEU A 575 -116.45 -12.95 20.54
C LEU A 575 -117.63 -12.45 19.70
N ARG A 576 -117.42 -12.10 18.42
CA ARG A 576 -118.52 -11.77 17.49
C ARG A 576 -119.39 -12.99 17.19
N GLU A 577 -118.80 -14.17 17.04
CA GLU A 577 -119.55 -15.42 16.85
C GLU A 577 -120.37 -15.74 18.09
N LEU A 578 -119.79 -15.69 19.30
CA LEU A 578 -120.49 -15.82 20.59
C LEU A 578 -121.63 -14.81 20.77
N VAL A 579 -121.43 -13.54 20.37
CA VAL A 579 -122.50 -12.53 20.39
C VAL A 579 -123.58 -12.85 19.36
N SER A 580 -123.22 -13.32 18.16
CA SER A 580 -124.19 -13.73 17.14
C SER A 580 -124.98 -14.98 17.55
N GLU A 581 -124.34 -15.92 18.25
CA GLU A 581 -124.95 -17.14 18.74
C GLU A 581 -125.83 -16.85 19.96
N LYS A 582 -125.41 -15.97 20.87
CA LYS A 582 -126.27 -15.43 21.94
C LYS A 582 -127.48 -14.66 21.39
N LEU A 583 -127.32 -13.97 20.25
CA LEU A 583 -128.44 -13.34 19.55
C LEU A 583 -129.37 -14.39 18.92
N ARG A 584 -128.85 -15.48 18.37
CA ARG A 584 -129.65 -16.62 17.87
C ARG A 584 -130.36 -17.37 19.00
N THR A 585 -129.71 -17.59 20.15
CA THR A 585 -130.40 -18.19 21.31
C THR A 585 -131.49 -17.24 21.77
N GLN A 586 -131.22 -15.95 21.94
CA GLN A 586 -132.26 -14.98 22.31
C GLN A 586 -133.40 -14.89 21.27
N GLN A 587 -133.12 -15.05 19.97
CA GLN A 587 -134.17 -15.19 18.94
C GLN A 587 -134.99 -16.47 19.14
N ARG A 588 -134.36 -17.60 19.43
CA ARG A 588 -135.05 -18.87 19.75
C ARG A 588 -135.81 -18.80 21.08
N ASP A 589 -135.31 -18.05 22.06
CA ASP A 589 -135.97 -17.82 23.34
C ASP A 589 -137.22 -16.94 23.13
N ASN A 590 -137.12 -15.88 22.31
CA ASN A 590 -138.28 -15.09 21.87
C ASN A 590 -139.29 -15.92 21.03
N GLU A 591 -138.80 -16.85 20.19
CA GLU A 591 -139.66 -17.79 19.46
C GLU A 591 -140.33 -18.79 20.42
N LEU A 592 -139.62 -19.24 21.46
CA LEU A 592 -140.16 -20.09 22.53
C LEU A 592 -141.16 -19.34 23.41
N GLU A 593 -140.95 -18.07 23.72
CA GLU A 593 -141.94 -17.22 24.38
C GLU A 593 -143.18 -17.03 23.49
N ARG A 594 -143.00 -16.77 22.19
CA ARG A 594 -144.12 -16.66 21.23
C ARG A 594 -144.88 -17.99 21.10
N LEU A 595 -144.18 -19.11 21.01
CA LEU A 595 -144.77 -20.45 20.99
C LEU A 595 -145.41 -20.82 22.32
N SER A 596 -144.84 -20.39 23.45
CA SER A 596 -145.43 -20.57 24.78
C SER A 596 -146.70 -19.74 24.92
N HIS A 597 -146.76 -18.53 24.36
CA HIS A 597 -147.97 -17.71 24.35
C HIS A 597 -149.01 -18.25 23.33
N GLU A 598 -148.59 -18.78 22.19
CA GLU A 598 -149.47 -19.56 21.30
C GLU A 598 -149.99 -20.85 21.95
N LEU A 599 -149.21 -21.48 22.84
CA LEU A 599 -149.62 -22.64 23.63
C LEU A 599 -150.55 -22.23 24.77
N GLU A 600 -150.29 -21.13 25.47
CA GLU A 600 -151.15 -20.54 26.50
C GLU A 600 -152.54 -20.17 25.93
N MET A 601 -152.56 -19.57 24.73
CA MET A 601 -153.77 -19.31 23.94
C MET A 601 -154.49 -20.58 23.43
N LYS A 602 -153.79 -21.72 23.29
CA LYS A 602 -154.39 -23.03 22.95
C LYS A 602 -154.89 -23.79 24.18
N VAL A 603 -154.16 -23.69 25.31
CA VAL A 603 -154.52 -24.27 26.62
C VAL A 603 -155.83 -23.67 27.12
N LEU A 604 -156.04 -22.36 26.95
CA LEU A 604 -157.31 -21.69 27.26
C LEU A 604 -158.50 -22.09 26.36
N ASN A 605 -158.33 -23.00 25.40
CA ASN A 605 -159.34 -23.29 24.37
C ASN A 605 -159.57 -24.79 24.06
N GLN A 606 -158.93 -25.72 24.80
CA GLN A 606 -159.08 -27.16 24.52
C GLN A 606 -158.78 -28.12 25.69
N GLU A 607 -159.34 -27.86 26.88
CA GLU A 607 -159.38 -28.84 27.98
C GLU A 607 -160.31 -30.04 27.67
N SER A 608 -159.89 -31.02 26.85
CA SER A 608 -160.46 -32.40 26.82
C SER A 608 -159.82 -33.35 25.78
N ALA A 609 -158.56 -33.78 25.99
CA ALA A 609 -158.01 -34.97 25.31
C ALA A 609 -156.94 -35.68 26.16
N HIS A 610 -157.25 -36.92 26.54
CA HIS A 610 -156.54 -37.77 27.51
C HIS A 610 -155.13 -38.27 27.12
N GLN A 611 -154.25 -38.29 28.15
CA GLN A 611 -153.39 -39.42 28.57
C GLN A 611 -152.09 -39.80 27.80
N ALA A 612 -151.28 -40.61 28.51
CA ALA A 612 -149.92 -41.09 28.23
C ALA A 612 -148.87 -39.95 28.21
N GLU A 613 -148.08 -39.69 29.26
CA GLU A 613 -147.16 -40.60 30.00
C GLU A 613 -146.15 -41.33 29.08
N GLN A 614 -144.90 -41.58 29.44
CA GLN A 614 -143.97 -41.09 30.49
C GLN A 614 -142.64 -41.85 30.21
N GLU A 615 -141.51 -41.37 30.73
CA GLU A 615 -140.25 -42.12 30.89
C GLU A 615 -139.49 -42.68 29.65
N ARG A 616 -138.21 -42.29 29.59
CA ARG A 616 -137.14 -43.15 29.03
C ARG A 616 -137.01 -44.40 29.91
N PRO A 617 -136.53 -45.53 29.37
CA PRO A 617 -135.11 -45.81 29.65
C PRO A 617 -134.30 -46.46 28.51
N ASP A 618 -132.99 -46.51 28.75
CA ASP A 618 -131.98 -47.45 28.25
C ASP A 618 -131.64 -47.61 26.76
N ASN A 619 -130.33 -47.46 26.52
CA ASN A 619 -129.34 -48.47 26.07
C ASN A 619 -129.79 -49.67 25.20
N SER A 620 -130.99 -50.24 25.41
CA SER A 620 -131.65 -51.15 24.48
C SER A 620 -131.68 -50.58 23.06
N ARG A 621 -131.94 -49.28 22.89
CA ARG A 621 -131.98 -48.65 21.55
C ARG A 621 -130.63 -48.65 20.83
N PHE A 622 -129.50 -48.54 21.54
CA PHE A 622 -128.18 -48.66 20.90
C PHE A 622 -127.90 -50.11 20.50
N LYS A 623 -128.21 -51.09 21.35
CA LYS A 623 -128.05 -52.52 20.99
C LYS A 623 -129.04 -53.00 19.93
N MET A 624 -130.24 -52.44 19.86
CA MET A 624 -131.14 -52.65 18.71
C MET A 624 -130.58 -52.01 17.45
N LEU A 625 -130.08 -50.78 17.50
CA LEU A 625 -129.46 -50.16 16.33
C LEU A 625 -128.19 -50.91 15.88
N GLU A 626 -127.35 -51.39 16.79
CA GLU A 626 -126.19 -52.22 16.46
C GLU A 626 -126.61 -53.59 15.89
N SER A 627 -127.62 -54.26 16.45
CA SER A 627 -128.10 -55.54 15.93
C SER A 627 -128.96 -55.41 14.66
N GLU A 628 -129.63 -54.27 14.43
CA GLU A 628 -130.22 -53.91 13.14
C GLU A 628 -129.14 -53.55 12.13
N LEU A 629 -128.05 -52.87 12.52
CA LEU A 629 -126.91 -52.61 11.65
C LEU A 629 -126.18 -53.91 11.31
N GLU A 630 -125.94 -54.80 12.27
CA GLU A 630 -125.34 -56.13 12.07
C GLU A 630 -126.24 -57.05 11.25
N THR A 631 -127.56 -57.08 11.49
CA THR A 631 -128.46 -57.92 10.68
C THR A 631 -128.71 -57.31 9.31
N SER A 632 -128.62 -55.99 9.14
CA SER A 632 -128.59 -55.31 7.85
C SER A 632 -127.27 -55.57 7.11
N LEU A 633 -126.12 -55.54 7.81
CA LEU A 633 -124.81 -55.92 7.27
C LEU A 633 -124.76 -57.40 6.91
N LYS A 634 -125.26 -58.31 7.76
CA LYS A 634 -125.37 -59.75 7.45
C LYS A 634 -126.35 -60.01 6.32
N LYS A 635 -127.48 -59.28 6.21
CA LYS A 635 -128.35 -59.36 5.03
C LYS A 635 -127.70 -58.77 3.78
N SER A 636 -126.90 -57.70 3.89
CA SER A 636 -126.20 -57.06 2.78
C SER A 636 -125.00 -57.90 2.30
N LEU A 637 -124.29 -58.55 3.21
CA LEU A 637 -123.29 -59.59 2.94
C LEU A 637 -123.97 -60.81 2.34
N GLN A 638 -124.98 -61.41 2.99
CA GLN A 638 -125.72 -62.54 2.41
C GLN A 638 -126.29 -62.21 1.02
N ILE A 639 -126.84 -61.03 0.77
CA ILE A 639 -127.31 -60.62 -0.57
C ILE A 639 -126.14 -60.39 -1.55
N LYS A 640 -124.94 -60.05 -1.08
CA LYS A 640 -123.71 -60.02 -1.90
C LYS A 640 -123.12 -61.40 -2.14
N ASP A 641 -123.21 -62.30 -1.17
CA ASP A 641 -122.69 -63.67 -1.21
C ASP A 641 -123.63 -64.57 -2.03
N ASP A 642 -124.95 -64.40 -1.89
CA ASP A 642 -125.98 -64.96 -2.78
C ASP A 642 -125.85 -64.39 -4.20
N LYS A 643 -125.46 -63.11 -4.35
CA LYS A 643 -125.14 -62.53 -5.68
C LYS A 643 -123.82 -63.04 -6.23
N LEU A 644 -122.80 -63.28 -5.40
CA LEU A 644 -121.54 -63.87 -5.82
C LEU A 644 -121.80 -65.32 -6.23
N ALA A 645 -122.45 -66.13 -5.40
CA ALA A 645 -122.89 -67.48 -5.73
C ALA A 645 -123.82 -67.51 -6.97
N SER A 646 -124.69 -66.51 -7.17
CA SER A 646 -125.50 -66.40 -8.39
C SER A 646 -124.69 -65.97 -9.62
N LEU A 647 -123.67 -65.14 -9.47
CA LEU A 647 -122.75 -64.74 -10.53
C LEU A 647 -121.74 -65.85 -10.87
N GLU A 648 -121.29 -66.62 -9.88
CA GLU A 648 -120.47 -67.82 -10.01
C GLU A 648 -121.28 -68.96 -10.61
N ALA A 649 -122.53 -69.17 -10.18
CA ALA A 649 -123.47 -70.07 -10.84
C ALA A 649 -123.70 -69.64 -12.29
N ARG A 650 -123.94 -68.36 -12.58
CA ARG A 650 -124.06 -67.86 -13.96
C ARG A 650 -122.75 -67.91 -14.75
N LEU A 651 -121.59 -67.82 -14.10
CA LEU A 651 -120.28 -68.01 -14.72
C LEU A 651 -120.02 -69.48 -15.01
N GLN A 652 -120.51 -70.40 -14.17
CA GLN A 652 -120.43 -71.84 -14.34
C GLN A 652 -121.49 -72.39 -15.30
N GLU A 653 -122.66 -71.74 -15.39
CA GLU A 653 -123.63 -71.89 -16.47
C GLU A 653 -123.05 -71.32 -17.77
N SER A 654 -122.34 -70.19 -17.73
CA SER A 654 -121.64 -69.66 -18.92
C SER A 654 -120.45 -70.53 -19.34
N SER A 655 -119.73 -71.15 -18.39
CA SER A 655 -118.62 -72.06 -18.66
C SER A 655 -119.11 -73.41 -19.19
N SER A 656 -120.16 -73.98 -18.58
CA SER A 656 -120.82 -75.19 -19.06
C SER A 656 -121.56 -74.95 -20.37
N LEU A 657 -122.25 -73.81 -20.56
CA LEU A 657 -122.83 -73.41 -21.85
C LEU A 657 -121.73 -73.17 -22.90
N ASN A 658 -120.55 -72.66 -22.55
CA ASN A 658 -119.41 -72.62 -23.48
C ASN A 658 -118.87 -74.03 -23.79
N GLN A 659 -118.86 -74.93 -22.81
CA GLN A 659 -118.44 -76.32 -23.00
C GLN A 659 -119.46 -77.10 -23.84
N GLN A 660 -120.75 -76.81 -23.66
CA GLN A 660 -121.90 -77.34 -24.38
C GLN A 660 -122.00 -76.73 -25.78
N LEU A 661 -121.73 -75.44 -25.97
CA LEU A 661 -121.53 -74.80 -27.28
C LEU A 661 -120.29 -75.33 -28.00
N ARG A 662 -119.24 -75.77 -27.29
CA ARG A 662 -118.08 -76.47 -27.90
C ARG A 662 -118.38 -77.93 -28.24
N GLN A 663 -119.31 -78.57 -27.52
CA GLN A 663 -119.86 -79.89 -27.87
C GLN A 663 -120.87 -79.78 -29.02
N GLU A 664 -121.66 -78.72 -29.07
CA GLU A 664 -122.55 -78.40 -30.19
C GLU A 664 -121.78 -77.91 -31.41
N LEU A 665 -120.65 -77.18 -31.28
CA LEU A 665 -119.76 -76.93 -32.42
C LEU A 665 -119.11 -78.23 -32.95
N LYS A 666 -119.16 -79.33 -32.19
CA LYS A 666 -118.82 -80.68 -32.63
C LYS A 666 -120.02 -81.42 -33.25
N SER A 667 -121.21 -81.37 -32.65
CA SER A 667 -122.41 -82.01 -33.20
C SER A 667 -122.95 -81.29 -34.44
N VAL A 668 -122.83 -79.96 -34.50
CA VAL A 668 -123.12 -79.12 -35.67
C VAL A 668 -122.12 -79.33 -36.79
N LYS A 669 -120.86 -79.70 -36.52
CA LYS A 669 -119.97 -80.19 -37.59
C LYS A 669 -120.48 -81.50 -38.17
N LEU A 670 -120.88 -82.44 -37.32
CA LEU A 670 -121.45 -83.73 -37.76
C LEU A 670 -122.85 -83.59 -38.40
N SER A 671 -123.64 -82.58 -38.04
CA SER A 671 -124.95 -82.32 -38.66
C SER A 671 -124.88 -81.38 -39.88
N TYR A 672 -123.80 -80.61 -40.02
CA TYR A 672 -123.45 -79.89 -41.26
C TYR A 672 -123.02 -80.87 -42.35
N GLU A 673 -122.26 -81.90 -42.00
CA GLU A 673 -121.98 -83.06 -42.88
C GLU A 673 -123.28 -83.82 -43.25
N ALA A 674 -124.29 -83.83 -42.37
CA ALA A 674 -125.61 -84.39 -42.66
C ALA A 674 -126.57 -83.43 -43.40
N LEU A 675 -126.21 -82.16 -43.58
CA LEU A 675 -127.06 -81.13 -44.21
C LEU A 675 -127.05 -81.27 -45.74
N GLN A 676 -125.98 -81.84 -46.30
CA GLN A 676 -125.62 -81.78 -47.72
C GLN A 676 -126.41 -82.72 -48.66
N GLN A 677 -127.39 -83.48 -48.14
CA GLN A 677 -128.19 -84.45 -48.93
C GLN A 677 -129.70 -84.17 -49.00
N ARG A 678 -130.20 -83.06 -48.44
CA ARG A 678 -131.63 -82.68 -48.52
C ARG A 678 -131.86 -81.22 -48.90
N GLN A 679 -131.01 -80.69 -49.79
CA GLN A 679 -131.08 -79.30 -50.26
C GLN A 679 -131.39 -79.16 -51.76
N GLU A 680 -131.81 -80.25 -52.44
CA GLU A 680 -131.97 -80.29 -53.91
C GLU A 680 -133.42 -80.51 -54.41
N GLU A 681 -134.39 -80.73 -53.51
CA GLU A 681 -135.82 -80.99 -53.79
C GLU A 681 -136.69 -80.18 -52.78
N GLU A 682 -137.70 -79.36 -53.10
CA GLU A 682 -138.30 -78.88 -54.37
C GLU A 682 -138.69 -77.36 -54.29
N ARG A 683 -139.49 -76.81 -55.23
CA ARG A 683 -139.85 -75.37 -55.36
C ARG A 683 -141.37 -75.11 -55.63
N THR A 684 -141.86 -73.86 -55.39
CA THR A 684 -143.12 -73.21 -55.92
C THR A 684 -144.49 -73.54 -55.24
N THR A 685 -145.60 -72.74 -55.23
CA THR A 685 -145.89 -71.27 -55.42
C THR A 685 -147.31 -70.83 -54.91
N SER A 686 -147.45 -69.55 -54.49
CA SER A 686 -148.57 -68.58 -54.68
C SER A 686 -150.08 -68.80 -54.26
N SER A 687 -150.51 -68.04 -53.23
CA SER A 687 -151.69 -67.10 -53.12
C SER A 687 -153.22 -67.46 -53.22
N SER A 688 -154.03 -66.86 -52.30
CA SER A 688 -155.48 -66.44 -52.36
C SER A 688 -156.62 -67.34 -51.76
N THR A 689 -157.91 -66.93 -51.80
CA THR A 689 -158.94 -67.11 -50.71
C THR A 689 -160.26 -67.97 -51.00
N PRO A 690 -161.52 -67.79 -50.45
CA PRO A 690 -162.43 -68.84 -49.85
C PRO A 690 -163.81 -69.03 -50.60
N PRO A 691 -165.04 -69.44 -50.07
CA PRO A 691 -165.60 -69.93 -48.76
C PRO A 691 -166.70 -71.08 -48.83
N ARG A 692 -167.68 -71.18 -47.86
CA ARG A 692 -169.03 -71.91 -47.80
C ARG A 692 -169.11 -73.33 -47.11
N GLU A 693 -170.23 -73.94 -46.61
CA GLU A 693 -171.60 -73.55 -46.06
C GLU A 693 -172.49 -74.78 -45.60
N THR A 694 -173.65 -74.58 -44.90
CA THR A 694 -174.89 -75.44 -44.70
C THR A 694 -175.19 -76.24 -43.37
N GLY A 695 -176.49 -76.38 -42.98
CA GLY A 695 -177.06 -77.15 -41.81
C GLY A 695 -178.62 -77.01 -41.60
N LYS A 696 -179.33 -77.85 -40.80
CA LYS A 696 -180.85 -77.92 -40.71
C LYS A 696 -181.51 -78.47 -39.39
N ALA A 697 -182.86 -78.25 -39.26
CA ALA A 697 -183.92 -78.91 -38.40
C ALA A 697 -184.08 -78.45 -36.92
N MET A 698 -185.27 -78.28 -36.26
CA MET A 698 -186.70 -78.75 -36.30
C MET A 698 -187.05 -79.84 -35.24
N SER A 699 -188.25 -79.92 -34.60
CA SER A 699 -189.56 -79.22 -34.80
C SER A 699 -190.39 -79.04 -33.48
N GLU A 700 -191.72 -78.81 -33.58
CA GLU A 700 -192.71 -78.47 -32.53
C GLU A 700 -193.38 -79.67 -31.78
N TRP A 701 -194.25 -79.42 -30.77
CA TRP A 701 -195.72 -79.72 -30.86
C TRP A 701 -196.58 -79.21 -29.65
N LEU A 702 -197.86 -78.95 -29.95
CA LEU A 702 -198.96 -78.31 -29.20
C LEU A 702 -199.18 -78.57 -27.69
N ARG A 703 -199.80 -77.55 -27.07
CA ARG A 703 -201.03 -77.69 -26.26
C ARG A 703 -202.01 -76.57 -26.63
N GLU A 704 -203.15 -76.89 -27.25
CA GLU A 704 -204.29 -75.96 -27.31
C GLU A 704 -205.63 -76.67 -27.61
N SER A 705 -206.72 -75.88 -27.59
CA SER A 705 -208.13 -76.26 -27.81
C SER A 705 -208.83 -77.09 -26.71
N GLN A 706 -210.03 -76.75 -26.22
CA GLN A 706 -210.68 -75.45 -25.97
C GLN A 706 -211.92 -75.66 -25.06
N GLU A 707 -212.55 -74.57 -24.61
CA GLU A 707 -213.67 -74.58 -23.65
C GLU A 707 -214.95 -75.31 -24.13
N ALA A 708 -215.54 -76.13 -23.24
CA ALA A 708 -216.95 -76.47 -23.24
C ALA A 708 -217.40 -76.92 -21.83
N THR A 709 -218.51 -76.46 -21.23
CA THR A 709 -219.32 -75.23 -21.42
C THR A 709 -219.84 -74.84 -20.04
N LYS A 710 -219.39 -73.72 -19.44
CA LYS A 710 -220.11 -72.43 -19.33
C LYS A 710 -221.49 -72.40 -18.62
N GLU A 711 -222.09 -73.53 -18.25
CA GLU A 711 -223.38 -73.59 -17.55
C GLU A 711 -223.31 -74.26 -16.17
N LEU A 712 -222.59 -73.58 -15.26
CA LEU A 712 -222.97 -73.53 -13.86
C LEU A 712 -222.87 -72.04 -13.42
N LEU A 713 -223.73 -71.24 -14.06
CA LEU A 713 -223.80 -69.78 -13.95
C LEU A 713 -223.79 -69.25 -12.50
N LYS A 714 -223.39 -67.98 -12.33
CA LYS A 714 -223.34 -67.20 -11.07
C LYS A 714 -222.10 -67.44 -10.20
N LEU A 715 -221.28 -68.45 -10.49
CA LEU A 715 -219.88 -68.51 -10.02
C LEU A 715 -218.84 -68.17 -11.11
N LYS A 716 -219.19 -68.25 -12.41
CA LYS A 716 -218.27 -67.94 -13.52
C LYS A 716 -218.14 -66.43 -13.81
N ASP A 717 -219.09 -65.62 -13.35
CA ASP A 717 -219.22 -64.20 -13.73
C ASP A 717 -218.20 -63.26 -13.05
N ARG A 718 -217.31 -63.77 -12.18
CA ARG A 718 -216.29 -63.00 -11.48
C ARG A 718 -214.84 -63.30 -11.89
N LEU A 719 -214.64 -64.06 -12.97
CA LEU A 719 -213.31 -64.43 -13.50
C LEU A 719 -212.94 -63.71 -14.82
N ILE A 720 -213.93 -63.52 -15.70
CA ILE A 720 -213.76 -63.08 -17.11
C ILE A 720 -213.22 -61.63 -17.24
N GLU A 721 -213.30 -60.82 -16.19
CA GLU A 721 -212.80 -59.44 -16.20
C GLU A 721 -211.27 -59.36 -16.06
N VAL A 722 -210.63 -60.35 -15.45
CA VAL A 722 -209.17 -60.39 -15.27
C VAL A 722 -208.45 -60.78 -16.58
N GLU A 723 -209.03 -61.69 -17.35
CA GLU A 723 -208.39 -62.30 -18.52
C GLU A 723 -208.17 -61.31 -19.68
N ARG A 724 -209.04 -60.30 -19.83
CA ARG A 724 -208.93 -59.29 -20.90
C ARG A 724 -207.72 -58.35 -20.74
N ASN A 725 -207.34 -58.02 -19.51
CA ASN A 725 -206.23 -57.10 -19.24
C ASN A 725 -204.85 -57.73 -19.54
N ASN A 726 -204.78 -59.05 -19.69
CA ASN A 726 -203.53 -59.76 -19.98
C ASN A 726 -203.16 -59.70 -21.47
N ALA A 727 -204.17 -59.77 -22.36
CA ALA A 727 -203.96 -59.86 -23.81
C ALA A 727 -203.36 -58.59 -24.45
N THR A 728 -203.62 -57.41 -23.88
CA THR A 728 -203.05 -56.14 -24.37
C THR A 728 -201.56 -56.01 -24.09
N LEU A 729 -201.09 -56.52 -22.95
CA LEU A 729 -199.68 -56.45 -22.54
C LEU A 729 -198.77 -57.33 -23.40
N GLU A 730 -199.28 -58.44 -23.95
CA GLU A 730 -198.48 -59.32 -24.82
C GLU A 730 -198.19 -58.71 -26.20
N ALA A 731 -199.03 -57.80 -26.70
CA ALA A 731 -198.77 -57.06 -27.94
C ALA A 731 -197.61 -56.07 -27.77
N GLU A 732 -197.59 -55.32 -26.66
CA GLU A 732 -196.50 -54.37 -26.33
C GLU A 732 -195.17 -55.10 -26.13
N ARG A 733 -195.19 -56.28 -25.50
CA ARG A 733 -194.00 -57.13 -25.31
C ARG A 733 -193.31 -57.49 -26.63
N GLN A 734 -194.08 -57.80 -27.68
CA GLN A 734 -193.52 -58.18 -28.98
C GLN A 734 -192.87 -57.00 -29.72
N ALA A 735 -193.45 -55.79 -29.61
CA ALA A 735 -192.90 -54.59 -30.23
C ALA A 735 -191.52 -54.20 -29.63
N LEU A 736 -191.39 -54.26 -28.30
CA LEU A 736 -190.13 -54.00 -27.60
C LEU A 736 -189.05 -55.04 -27.96
N GLN A 737 -189.44 -56.30 -28.12
CA GLN A 737 -188.52 -57.40 -28.45
C GLN A 737 -187.91 -57.28 -29.87
N ALA A 738 -188.53 -56.52 -30.77
CA ALA A 738 -187.96 -56.19 -32.08
C ALA A 738 -186.89 -55.08 -32.00
N GLN A 739 -187.13 -54.04 -31.18
CA GLN A 739 -186.17 -52.94 -30.99
C GLN A 739 -184.85 -53.39 -30.35
N LEU A 740 -184.94 -54.33 -29.40
CA LEU A 740 -183.79 -54.90 -28.69
C LEU A 740 -182.73 -55.49 -29.66
N LYS A 741 -183.18 -56.29 -30.63
CA LYS A 741 -182.29 -56.93 -31.63
C LYS A 741 -181.57 -55.95 -32.54
N GLN A 742 -182.17 -54.79 -32.82
CA GLN A 742 -181.53 -53.77 -33.62
C GLN A 742 -180.41 -53.07 -32.83
N LEU A 743 -180.59 -52.85 -31.53
CA LEU A 743 -179.56 -52.32 -30.63
C LEU A 743 -178.40 -53.32 -30.43
N GLU A 744 -178.69 -54.61 -30.29
CA GLU A 744 -177.67 -55.68 -30.23
C GLU A 744 -176.74 -55.62 -31.46
N SER A 745 -177.31 -55.55 -32.68
CA SER A 745 -176.52 -55.48 -33.92
C SER A 745 -175.64 -54.22 -34.04
N GLN A 746 -176.05 -53.11 -33.43
CA GLN A 746 -175.25 -51.89 -33.36
C GLN A 746 -174.12 -52.01 -32.33
N SER A 747 -174.39 -52.62 -31.18
CA SER A 747 -173.39 -52.90 -30.14
C SER A 747 -172.23 -53.73 -30.69
N ASP A 748 -172.51 -54.83 -31.40
CA ASP A 748 -171.47 -55.71 -31.98
C ASP A 748 -170.56 -54.96 -32.98
N SER A 749 -171.14 -54.05 -33.77
CA SER A 749 -170.36 -53.23 -34.72
C SER A 749 -169.38 -52.27 -34.02
N GLN A 750 -169.80 -51.68 -32.89
CA GLN A 750 -168.95 -50.81 -32.08
C GLN A 750 -167.89 -51.62 -31.32
N GLN A 751 -168.24 -52.80 -30.80
CA GLN A 751 -167.35 -53.75 -30.14
C GLN A 751 -166.14 -54.10 -31.04
N ALA A 752 -166.39 -54.40 -32.32
CA ALA A 752 -165.35 -54.70 -33.29
C ALA A 752 -164.41 -53.51 -33.57
N GLN A 753 -164.95 -52.29 -33.64
CA GLN A 753 -164.17 -51.08 -33.88
C GLN A 753 -163.29 -50.70 -32.67
N VAL A 754 -163.79 -50.91 -31.45
CA VAL A 754 -163.01 -50.76 -30.20
C VAL A 754 -161.82 -51.74 -30.16
N LEU A 755 -162.03 -53.00 -30.52
CA LEU A 755 -160.96 -54.01 -30.55
C LEU A 755 -159.86 -53.69 -31.59
N ALA A 756 -160.20 -53.07 -32.72
CA ALA A 756 -159.22 -52.60 -33.69
C ALA A 756 -158.37 -51.45 -33.14
N LEU A 757 -159.00 -50.46 -32.50
CA LEU A 757 -158.31 -49.32 -31.87
C LEU A 757 -157.43 -49.76 -30.69
N GLN A 758 -157.87 -50.74 -29.89
CA GLN A 758 -157.05 -51.33 -28.82
C GLN A 758 -155.77 -51.98 -29.34
N ARG A 759 -155.83 -52.71 -30.46
CA ARG A 759 -154.62 -53.30 -31.10
C ARG A 759 -153.68 -52.22 -31.62
N GLN A 760 -154.20 -51.16 -32.22
CA GLN A 760 -153.38 -50.04 -32.69
C GLN A 760 -152.72 -49.32 -31.51
N ALA A 761 -153.46 -49.06 -30.43
CA ALA A 761 -152.93 -48.48 -29.19
C ALA A 761 -151.83 -49.35 -28.56
N ALA A 762 -152.01 -50.67 -28.49
CA ALA A 762 -150.99 -51.59 -28.00
C ALA A 762 -149.69 -51.51 -28.83
N SER A 763 -149.79 -51.52 -30.16
CA SER A 763 -148.59 -51.40 -31.03
C SER A 763 -147.86 -50.06 -30.87
N LEU A 764 -148.59 -48.96 -30.63
CA LEU A 764 -148.00 -47.65 -30.35
C LEU A 764 -147.36 -47.60 -28.95
N GLN A 765 -147.94 -48.31 -27.98
CA GLN A 765 -147.38 -48.47 -26.63
C GLN A 765 -146.06 -49.25 -26.66
N GLU A 766 -145.98 -50.35 -27.41
CA GLU A 766 -144.74 -51.12 -27.62
C GLU A 766 -143.63 -50.31 -28.31
N ASN A 767 -143.98 -49.52 -29.34
CA ASN A 767 -143.01 -48.62 -29.98
C ASN A 767 -142.54 -47.50 -29.03
N ASN A 768 -143.40 -47.00 -28.16
CA ASN A 768 -143.04 -45.99 -27.16
C ASN A 768 -142.12 -46.57 -26.06
N THR A 769 -142.40 -47.77 -25.55
CA THR A 769 -141.51 -48.42 -24.57
C THR A 769 -140.15 -48.78 -25.18
N ALA A 770 -140.10 -49.22 -26.44
CA ALA A 770 -138.84 -49.44 -27.15
C ALA A 770 -138.00 -48.16 -27.31
N LEU A 771 -138.63 -47.03 -27.67
CA LEU A 771 -137.94 -45.73 -27.74
C LEU A 771 -137.50 -45.24 -26.36
N GLN A 772 -138.28 -45.49 -25.31
CA GLN A 772 -137.89 -45.16 -23.92
C GLN A 772 -136.69 -45.97 -23.45
N THR A 773 -136.61 -47.29 -23.74
CA THR A 773 -135.45 -48.11 -23.36
C THR A 773 -134.19 -47.68 -24.12
N HIS A 774 -134.29 -47.36 -25.41
CA HIS A 774 -133.12 -46.89 -26.16
C HIS A 774 -132.62 -45.52 -25.67
N ASN A 775 -133.53 -44.59 -25.38
CA ASN A 775 -133.18 -43.29 -24.80
C ASN A 775 -132.53 -43.46 -23.40
N ALA A 776 -133.00 -44.42 -22.59
CA ALA A 776 -132.37 -44.78 -21.33
C ALA A 776 -130.95 -45.35 -21.51
N THR A 777 -130.70 -46.20 -22.53
CA THR A 777 -129.33 -46.68 -22.83
C THR A 777 -128.39 -45.54 -23.22
N LEU A 778 -128.82 -44.62 -24.08
CA LEU A 778 -128.02 -43.46 -24.51
C LEU A 778 -127.74 -42.49 -23.33
N GLN A 779 -128.67 -42.36 -22.38
CA GLN A 779 -128.47 -41.59 -21.15
C GLN A 779 -127.38 -42.20 -20.25
N VAL A 780 -127.27 -43.54 -20.19
CA VAL A 780 -126.21 -44.25 -19.45
C VAL A 780 -124.86 -44.14 -20.17
N GLU A 781 -124.83 -44.30 -21.50
CA GLU A 781 -123.61 -44.07 -22.29
C GLU A 781 -123.09 -42.64 -22.15
N LYS A 782 -123.99 -41.63 -22.22
CA LYS A 782 -123.65 -40.22 -22.02
C LYS A 782 -123.09 -39.93 -20.61
N SER A 783 -123.67 -40.54 -19.57
CA SER A 783 -123.19 -40.33 -18.19
C SER A 783 -121.88 -41.05 -17.89
N THR A 784 -121.64 -42.22 -18.48
CA THR A 784 -120.36 -42.95 -18.36
C THR A 784 -119.24 -42.31 -19.18
N LEU A 785 -119.52 -41.80 -20.38
CA LEU A 785 -118.55 -40.99 -21.14
C LEU A 785 -118.23 -39.67 -20.41
N ASN A 786 -119.22 -39.03 -19.79
CA ASN A 786 -118.98 -37.83 -18.98
C ASN A 786 -118.11 -38.12 -17.75
N SER A 787 -118.29 -39.25 -17.05
CA SER A 787 -117.45 -39.58 -15.89
C SER A 787 -116.03 -40.00 -16.30
N GLN A 788 -115.87 -40.69 -17.42
CA GLN A 788 -114.55 -40.95 -18.03
C GLN A 788 -113.84 -39.65 -18.44
N SER A 789 -114.55 -38.72 -19.09
CA SER A 789 -114.02 -37.40 -19.46
C SER A 789 -113.62 -36.58 -18.22
N ALA A 790 -114.44 -36.58 -17.16
CA ALA A 790 -114.10 -35.93 -15.90
C ALA A 790 -112.88 -36.57 -15.21
N SER A 791 -112.76 -37.90 -15.25
CA SER A 791 -111.60 -38.62 -14.69
C SER A 791 -110.31 -38.33 -15.47
N LEU A 792 -110.36 -38.30 -16.80
CA LEU A 792 -109.23 -37.92 -17.66
C LEU A 792 -108.82 -36.46 -17.46
N MET A 793 -109.79 -35.55 -17.30
CA MET A 793 -109.51 -34.15 -16.98
C MET A 793 -108.84 -34.01 -15.60
N ALA A 794 -109.29 -34.76 -14.58
CA ALA A 794 -108.66 -34.77 -13.26
C ALA A 794 -107.23 -35.35 -13.29
N GLN A 795 -106.99 -36.43 -14.04
CA GLN A 795 -105.64 -36.97 -14.25
C GLN A 795 -104.74 -35.96 -14.98
N ASN A 796 -105.26 -35.26 -15.99
CA ASN A 796 -104.50 -34.26 -16.74
C ASN A 796 -104.14 -33.05 -15.86
N THR A 797 -105.07 -32.53 -15.04
CA THR A 797 -104.74 -31.46 -14.08
C THR A 797 -103.77 -31.91 -12.99
N GLN A 798 -103.84 -33.17 -12.54
CA GLN A 798 -102.88 -33.73 -11.58
C GLN A 798 -101.48 -33.87 -12.19
N LEU A 799 -101.37 -34.35 -13.44
CA LEU A 799 -100.09 -34.40 -14.17
C LEU A 799 -99.53 -32.99 -14.41
N GLN A 800 -100.38 -32.01 -14.74
CA GLN A 800 -99.97 -30.62 -14.95
C GLN A 800 -99.49 -29.95 -13.65
N GLN A 801 -100.07 -30.30 -12.48
CA GLN A 801 -99.58 -29.90 -11.16
C GLN A 801 -98.27 -30.61 -10.77
N GLN A 802 -98.10 -31.88 -11.13
CA GLN A 802 -96.84 -32.61 -10.91
C GLN A 802 -95.71 -32.04 -11.79
N GLN A 803 -96.01 -31.68 -13.04
CA GLN A 803 -95.09 -31.00 -13.94
C GLN A 803 -94.66 -29.65 -13.36
N SER A 804 -95.60 -28.76 -12.99
CA SER A 804 -95.22 -27.45 -12.46
C SER A 804 -94.48 -27.51 -11.13
N LYS A 805 -94.76 -28.53 -10.29
CA LYS A 805 -93.96 -28.82 -9.09
C LYS A 805 -92.54 -29.24 -9.44
N ALA A 806 -92.36 -30.20 -10.35
CA ALA A 806 -91.03 -30.65 -10.79
C ALA A 806 -90.24 -29.54 -11.50
N GLU A 807 -90.91 -28.67 -12.26
CA GLU A 807 -90.32 -27.46 -12.85
C GLU A 807 -89.85 -26.48 -11.77
N SER A 808 -90.66 -26.21 -10.73
CA SER A 808 -90.25 -25.35 -9.62
C SER A 808 -89.10 -25.93 -8.79
N GLU A 809 -89.06 -27.26 -8.59
CA GLU A 809 -87.96 -27.94 -7.88
C GLU A 809 -86.67 -27.91 -8.71
N ARG A 810 -86.78 -28.08 -10.03
CA ARG A 810 -85.67 -27.91 -10.97
C ARG A 810 -85.13 -26.48 -10.96
N ASP A 811 -86.00 -25.48 -10.94
CA ASP A 811 -85.62 -24.07 -11.00
C ASP A 811 -84.95 -23.62 -9.70
N SER A 812 -85.44 -24.05 -8.55
CA SER A 812 -84.75 -23.89 -7.26
C SER A 812 -83.36 -24.53 -7.28
N ALA A 813 -83.24 -25.79 -7.74
CA ALA A 813 -81.94 -26.47 -7.82
C ALA A 813 -80.97 -25.84 -8.85
N ILE A 814 -81.49 -25.18 -9.89
CA ILE A 814 -80.66 -24.36 -10.80
C ILE A 814 -80.13 -23.14 -10.06
N HIS A 815 -80.98 -22.42 -9.33
CA HIS A 815 -80.58 -21.23 -8.57
C HIS A 815 -79.57 -21.56 -7.46
N GLU A 816 -79.80 -22.62 -6.67
CA GLU A 816 -78.81 -23.10 -5.68
C GLU A 816 -77.46 -23.41 -6.33
N ARG A 817 -77.45 -23.99 -7.54
CA ARG A 817 -76.21 -24.29 -8.28
C ARG A 817 -75.55 -23.03 -8.87
N GLU A 818 -76.32 -21.98 -9.15
CA GLU A 818 -75.81 -20.67 -9.58
C GLU A 818 -75.24 -19.88 -8.40
N GLU A 819 -75.88 -19.91 -7.23
CA GLU A 819 -75.35 -19.35 -5.98
C GLU A 819 -74.07 -20.06 -5.53
N LEU A 820 -74.04 -21.40 -5.56
CA LEU A 820 -72.84 -22.18 -5.25
C LEU A 820 -71.71 -21.91 -6.25
N ARG A 821 -72.01 -21.69 -7.55
CA ARG A 821 -71.03 -21.24 -8.53
C ARG A 821 -70.51 -19.84 -8.18
N GLY A 822 -71.39 -18.90 -7.86
CA GLY A 822 -71.01 -17.54 -7.45
C GLY A 822 -70.08 -17.54 -6.24
N ALA A 823 -70.36 -18.39 -5.24
CA ALA A 823 -69.51 -18.60 -4.08
C ALA A 823 -68.15 -19.22 -4.44
N GLN A 824 -68.10 -20.22 -5.34
CA GLN A 824 -66.86 -20.80 -5.83
C GLN A 824 -66.01 -19.80 -6.62
N GLU A 825 -66.61 -19.02 -7.52
CA GLU A 825 -65.92 -17.96 -8.27
C GLU A 825 -65.41 -16.85 -7.34
N GLN A 826 -66.16 -16.49 -6.29
CA GLN A 826 -65.70 -15.51 -5.30
C GLN A 826 -64.53 -16.05 -4.48
N LEU A 827 -64.60 -17.31 -4.04
CA LEU A 827 -63.51 -17.97 -3.33
C LEU A 827 -62.24 -18.07 -4.19
N LEU A 828 -62.37 -18.33 -5.49
CA LEU A 828 -61.25 -18.30 -6.45
C LEU A 828 -60.63 -16.90 -6.55
N ARG A 829 -61.45 -15.85 -6.71
CA ARG A 829 -60.96 -14.44 -6.73
C ARG A 829 -60.25 -14.05 -5.44
N ASP A 830 -60.73 -14.52 -4.29
CA ASP A 830 -60.09 -14.27 -3.00
C ASP A 830 -58.81 -15.09 -2.79
N HIS A 831 -58.73 -16.30 -3.37
CA HIS A 831 -57.49 -17.08 -3.44
C HIS A 831 -56.45 -16.44 -4.38
N GLU A 832 -56.86 -15.92 -5.54
CA GLU A 832 -56.00 -15.14 -6.45
C GLU A 832 -55.46 -13.87 -5.77
N ARG A 833 -56.31 -13.14 -5.05
CA ARG A 833 -55.92 -11.98 -4.23
C ARG A 833 -54.89 -12.37 -3.16
N LEU A 834 -55.10 -13.50 -2.48
CA LEU A 834 -54.17 -14.01 -1.46
C LEU A 834 -52.83 -14.44 -2.06
N ALA A 835 -52.84 -15.08 -3.24
CA ALA A 835 -51.63 -15.44 -3.98
C ALA A 835 -50.81 -14.20 -4.35
N VAL A 836 -51.44 -13.17 -4.91
CA VAL A 836 -50.77 -11.88 -5.24
C VAL A 836 -50.23 -11.18 -3.99
N LEU A 837 -50.91 -11.28 -2.84
CA LEU A 837 -50.40 -10.77 -1.57
C LEU A 837 -49.17 -11.56 -1.08
N HIS A 838 -49.14 -12.88 -1.26
CA HIS A 838 -47.97 -13.69 -0.92
C HIS A 838 -46.79 -13.50 -1.87
N GLU A 839 -47.01 -13.37 -3.18
CA GLU A 839 -45.96 -12.99 -4.15
C GLU A 839 -45.38 -11.62 -3.80
N ARG A 840 -46.24 -10.64 -3.46
CA ARG A 840 -45.80 -9.32 -3.00
C ARG A 840 -44.98 -9.41 -1.71
N GLN A 841 -45.42 -10.18 -0.71
CA GLN A 841 -44.67 -10.41 0.51
C GLN A 841 -43.31 -11.06 0.23
N ALA A 842 -43.26 -12.06 -0.65
CA ALA A 842 -42.01 -12.70 -1.08
C ALA A 842 -41.05 -11.68 -1.71
N MET A 843 -41.52 -10.85 -2.65
CA MET A 843 -40.71 -9.77 -3.25
C MET A 843 -40.25 -8.73 -2.21
N GLU A 844 -41.09 -8.38 -1.23
CA GLU A 844 -40.71 -7.47 -0.14
C GLU A 844 -39.66 -8.10 0.79
N TYR A 845 -39.73 -9.40 1.08
CA TYR A 845 -38.70 -10.14 1.83
C TYR A 845 -37.39 -10.32 1.04
N GLU A 846 -37.45 -10.63 -0.27
CA GLU A 846 -36.27 -10.71 -1.13
C GLU A 846 -35.56 -9.36 -1.23
N ALA A 847 -36.31 -8.27 -1.40
CA ALA A 847 -35.76 -6.92 -1.39
C ALA A 847 -35.14 -6.54 -0.03
N LEU A 848 -35.72 -7.01 1.09
CA LEU A 848 -35.16 -6.81 2.43
C LEU A 848 -33.88 -7.63 2.64
N MET A 849 -33.84 -8.88 2.17
CA MET A 849 -32.65 -9.74 2.18
C MET A 849 -31.53 -9.16 1.31
N GLY A 850 -31.85 -8.63 0.14
CA GLY A 850 -30.91 -7.90 -0.72
C GLY A 850 -30.33 -6.67 -0.04
N LYS A 851 -31.18 -5.83 0.59
CA LYS A 851 -30.75 -4.68 1.39
C LYS A 851 -29.85 -5.10 2.57
N HIS A 852 -30.19 -6.18 3.27
CA HIS A 852 -29.37 -6.72 4.35
C HIS A 852 -28.01 -7.23 3.84
N GLY A 853 -27.97 -7.91 2.69
CA GLY A 853 -26.73 -8.32 2.01
C GLY A 853 -25.84 -7.12 1.65
N CYS A 854 -26.40 -6.08 1.05
CA CYS A 854 -25.69 -4.84 0.76
C CYS A 854 -25.16 -4.16 2.03
N LEU A 855 -25.98 -4.06 3.09
CA LEU A 855 -25.58 -3.47 4.37
C LEU A 855 -24.48 -4.28 5.06
N LYS A 856 -24.55 -5.61 5.00
CA LYS A 856 -23.53 -6.53 5.53
C LYS A 856 -22.20 -6.41 4.78
N ASN A 857 -22.25 -6.25 3.46
CA ASN A 857 -21.07 -6.01 2.65
C ASN A 857 -20.45 -4.63 2.96
N ALA A 858 -21.28 -3.57 3.06
CA ALA A 858 -20.83 -2.22 3.43
C ALA A 858 -20.25 -2.16 4.86
N HIS A 859 -20.83 -2.91 5.80
CA HIS A 859 -20.27 -3.07 7.14
C HIS A 859 -18.88 -3.72 7.08
N ARG A 860 -18.74 -4.82 6.31
CA ARG A 860 -17.47 -5.54 6.16
C ARG A 860 -16.38 -4.70 5.47
N THR A 861 -16.74 -3.85 4.51
CA THR A 861 -15.77 -2.90 3.92
C THR A 861 -15.37 -1.82 4.93
N LEU A 862 -16.31 -1.28 5.72
CA LEU A 862 -15.99 -0.33 6.80
C LEU A 862 -15.13 -0.96 7.92
N GLU A 863 -15.32 -2.23 8.24
CA GLU A 863 -14.45 -2.97 9.16
C GLU A 863 -13.01 -3.11 8.62
N LEU A 864 -12.86 -3.38 7.32
CA LEU A 864 -11.57 -3.45 6.66
C LEU A 864 -10.89 -2.07 6.56
N GLU A 865 -11.64 -1.03 6.18
CA GLU A 865 -11.16 0.36 6.19
C GLU A 865 -10.70 0.77 7.59
N HIS A 866 -11.49 0.47 8.63
CA HIS A 866 -11.10 0.74 10.01
C HIS A 866 -9.85 -0.04 10.43
N ARG A 867 -9.69 -1.32 10.00
CA ARG A 867 -8.46 -2.10 10.19
C ARG A 867 -7.25 -1.41 9.56
N THR A 868 -7.33 -1.06 8.27
CA THR A 868 -6.21 -0.41 7.56
C THR A 868 -5.88 0.99 8.11
N LEU A 869 -6.86 1.72 8.63
CA LEU A 869 -6.64 2.99 9.33
C LEU A 869 -5.97 2.78 10.69
N GLN A 870 -6.36 1.75 11.45
CA GLN A 870 -5.70 1.35 12.70
C GLN A 870 -4.24 0.95 12.44
N ASP A 871 -3.97 0.17 11.40
CA ASP A 871 -2.63 -0.30 11.03
C ASP A 871 -1.75 0.86 10.52
N ARG A 872 -2.32 1.80 9.75
CA ARG A 872 -1.65 3.06 9.36
C ARG A 872 -1.35 3.93 10.58
N TYR A 873 -2.28 4.08 11.52
CA TYR A 873 -2.08 4.83 12.77
C TYR A 873 -0.95 4.20 13.61
N ASN A 874 -0.96 2.87 13.78
CA ASN A 874 0.08 2.13 14.48
C ASN A 874 1.46 2.30 13.79
N SER A 875 1.48 2.32 12.46
CA SER A 875 2.70 2.52 11.66
C SER A 875 3.27 3.93 11.82
N LEU A 876 2.42 4.96 11.76
CA LEU A 876 2.78 6.35 12.02
C LEU A 876 3.26 6.56 13.45
N LEU A 877 2.65 5.88 14.43
CA LEU A 877 3.08 5.92 15.83
C LEU A 877 4.47 5.29 16.02
N GLN A 878 4.76 4.17 15.34
CA GLN A 878 6.10 3.57 15.32
C GLN A 878 7.12 4.46 14.61
N GLN A 879 6.77 5.07 13.48
CA GLN A 879 7.63 6.05 12.79
C GLN A 879 7.94 7.25 13.68
N ARG A 880 6.93 7.79 14.38
CA ARG A 880 7.13 8.88 15.35
C ARG A 880 8.08 8.49 16.48
N SER A 881 7.94 7.30 17.07
CA SER A 881 8.88 6.83 18.10
C SER A 881 10.32 6.79 17.57
N LYS A 882 10.52 6.26 16.36
CA LYS A 882 11.84 6.18 15.71
C LYS A 882 12.43 7.56 15.43
N LEU A 883 11.60 8.53 15.04
CA LEU A 883 12.02 9.94 14.89
C LEU A 883 12.37 10.57 16.24
N GLU A 884 11.60 10.33 17.30
CA GLU A 884 11.91 10.80 18.66
C GLU A 884 13.22 10.20 19.19
N ASP A 885 13.55 8.96 18.84
CA ASP A 885 14.80 8.30 19.20
C ASP A 885 16.00 8.81 18.37
N LEU A 886 15.83 9.03 17.06
CA LEU A 886 16.82 9.69 16.20
C LEU A 886 17.07 11.15 16.64
N GLU A 887 16.04 11.87 17.09
CA GLU A 887 16.17 13.21 17.68
C GLU A 887 16.99 13.21 18.98
N LYS A 888 16.88 12.17 19.82
CA LYS A 888 17.70 12.02 21.03
C LYS A 888 19.16 11.77 20.65
N ALA A 889 19.40 10.80 19.78
CA ALA A 889 20.74 10.49 19.29
C ALA A 889 21.41 11.72 18.64
N LEU A 890 20.69 12.49 17.81
CA LEU A 890 21.20 13.71 17.21
C LEU A 890 21.53 14.79 18.25
N LYS A 891 20.77 14.90 19.35
CA LYS A 891 21.06 15.85 20.45
C LYS A 891 22.26 15.40 21.29
N GLU A 892 22.40 14.09 21.53
CA GLU A 892 23.56 13.50 22.20
C GLU A 892 24.84 13.69 21.35
N GLU A 893 24.76 13.47 20.05
CA GLU A 893 25.84 13.75 19.09
C GLU A 893 26.19 15.24 19.03
N GLN A 894 25.19 16.14 19.05
CA GLN A 894 25.45 17.58 19.13
C GLN A 894 26.15 17.99 20.43
N MET A 895 25.79 17.37 21.57
CA MET A 895 26.49 17.58 22.85
C MET A 895 27.91 17.02 22.82
N ARG A 896 28.12 15.84 22.23
CA ARG A 896 29.44 15.22 22.06
C ARG A 896 30.35 16.08 21.17
N MET A 897 29.86 16.50 20.00
CA MET A 897 30.58 17.43 19.11
C MET A 897 30.83 18.81 19.75
N ALA A 898 30.00 19.26 20.67
CA ALA A 898 30.25 20.49 21.44
C ALA A 898 31.36 20.31 22.49
N LEU A 899 31.37 19.17 23.19
CA LEU A 899 32.42 18.81 24.15
C LEU A 899 33.78 18.64 23.46
N GLU A 900 33.82 17.93 22.33
CA GLU A 900 35.02 17.75 21.51
C GLU A 900 35.55 19.09 20.99
N LYS A 901 34.67 20.01 20.54
CA LYS A 901 35.07 21.38 20.17
C LYS A 901 35.67 22.17 21.33
N GLU A 902 35.19 21.98 22.55
CA GLU A 902 35.77 22.64 23.73
C GLU A 902 37.12 22.02 24.14
N GLN A 903 37.27 20.70 24.00
CA GLN A 903 38.56 20.01 24.15
C GLN A 903 39.59 20.45 23.09
N HIS A 904 39.16 20.67 21.84
CA HIS A 904 40.01 21.25 20.80
C HIS A 904 40.38 22.72 21.08
N ARG A 905 39.49 23.51 21.70
CA ARG A 905 39.81 24.88 22.14
C ARG A 905 40.84 24.90 23.26
N THR A 906 40.68 24.06 24.29
CA THR A 906 41.63 24.00 25.41
C THR A 906 42.99 23.50 24.97
N THR A 907 43.05 22.39 24.21
CA THR A 907 44.33 21.89 23.67
C THR A 907 44.98 22.87 22.70
N ALA A 908 44.22 23.59 21.85
CA ALA A 908 44.78 24.66 21.02
C ALA A 908 45.35 25.83 21.85
N ALA A 909 44.68 26.23 22.94
CA ALA A 909 45.17 27.26 23.85
C ALA A 909 46.46 26.82 24.57
N GLU A 910 46.56 25.55 24.97
CA GLU A 910 47.79 24.96 25.52
C GLU A 910 48.91 24.94 24.48
N CYS A 911 48.63 24.55 23.23
CA CYS A 911 49.60 24.59 22.13
C CYS A 911 50.09 26.02 21.81
N CYS A 912 49.22 27.04 21.92
CA CYS A 912 49.64 28.44 21.82
C CYS A 912 50.56 28.82 22.98
N ARG A 913 50.17 28.55 24.24
CA ARG A 913 50.99 28.86 25.42
C ARG A 913 52.38 28.19 25.37
N LEU A 914 52.44 26.93 24.95
CA LEU A 914 53.70 26.19 24.77
C LEU A 914 54.55 26.75 23.62
N ARG A 915 53.92 27.29 22.56
CA ARG A 915 54.63 28.01 21.50
C ARG A 915 55.22 29.31 22.02
N ASP A 916 54.45 30.10 22.75
CA ASP A 916 54.90 31.37 23.33
C ASP A 916 56.07 31.15 24.31
N GLU A 917 55.99 30.12 25.16
CA GLU A 917 57.08 29.69 26.06
C GLU A 917 58.32 29.23 25.28
N LYS A 918 58.14 28.40 24.24
CA LYS A 918 59.23 27.97 23.34
C LYS A 918 59.86 29.16 22.59
N ASP A 919 59.08 30.15 22.16
CA ASP A 919 59.62 31.30 21.43
C ASP A 919 60.29 32.31 22.37
N TRP A 920 59.82 32.45 23.61
CA TRP A 920 60.54 33.15 24.69
C TRP A 920 61.87 32.46 25.06
N LEU A 921 61.89 31.12 25.14
CA LEU A 921 63.11 30.34 25.34
C LEU A 921 64.09 30.50 24.15
N ASN A 922 63.59 30.57 22.92
CA ASN A 922 64.43 30.86 21.75
C ASN A 922 64.95 32.31 21.76
N GLN A 923 64.15 33.28 22.23
CA GLN A 923 64.57 34.68 22.34
C GLN A 923 65.68 34.85 23.38
N THR A 924 65.53 34.22 24.55
CA THR A 924 66.55 34.23 25.61
C THR A 924 67.81 33.43 25.22
N TYR A 925 67.67 32.30 24.52
CA TYR A 925 68.81 31.57 23.95
C TYR A 925 69.60 32.40 22.93
N ARG A 926 68.91 33.10 22.01
CA ARG A 926 69.57 34.03 21.07
C ARG A 926 70.28 35.18 21.78
N GLN A 927 69.69 35.74 22.85
CA GLN A 927 70.36 36.77 23.63
C GLN A 927 71.64 36.23 24.28
N LEU A 928 71.58 35.07 24.93
CA LEU A 928 72.75 34.43 25.53
C LEU A 928 73.84 34.06 24.49
N LEU A 929 73.45 33.73 23.25
CA LEU A 929 74.39 33.52 22.15
C LEU A 929 75.08 34.83 21.75
N ASN A 930 74.32 35.90 21.53
CA ASN A 930 74.85 37.23 21.22
C ASN A 930 75.79 37.74 22.33
N ASP A 931 75.42 37.54 23.60
CA ASP A 931 76.23 37.93 24.77
C ASP A 931 77.54 37.12 24.80
N ASN A 932 77.52 35.84 24.41
CA ASN A 932 78.71 35.00 24.32
C ASN A 932 79.63 35.39 23.16
N GLU A 933 79.06 35.76 22.00
CA GLU A 933 79.80 36.31 20.87
C GLU A 933 80.46 37.66 21.21
N ALA A 934 79.74 38.54 21.93
CA ALA A 934 80.28 39.80 22.45
C ALA A 934 81.45 39.56 23.42
N LEU A 935 81.27 38.71 24.44
CA LEU A 935 82.34 38.32 25.38
C LEU A 935 83.54 37.67 24.66
N THR A 936 83.29 36.92 23.58
CA THR A 936 84.34 36.34 22.73
C THR A 936 85.07 37.40 21.91
N SER A 937 84.38 38.46 21.46
CA SER A 937 84.99 39.62 20.82
C SER A 937 85.85 40.40 21.82
N ASP A 938 85.33 40.70 23.01
CA ASP A 938 86.05 41.38 24.09
C ASP A 938 87.30 40.58 24.50
N HIS A 939 87.20 39.25 24.61
CA HIS A 939 88.37 38.40 24.86
C HIS A 939 89.43 38.50 23.75
N LYS A 940 89.03 38.52 22.48
CA LYS A 940 89.96 38.72 21.34
C LYS A 940 90.61 40.11 21.39
N GLN A 941 89.85 41.15 21.70
CA GLN A 941 90.34 42.52 21.82
C GLN A 941 91.32 42.68 22.99
N LEU A 942 90.96 42.22 24.19
CA LEU A 942 91.83 42.20 25.38
C LEU A 942 93.11 41.38 25.13
N LYS A 943 93.03 40.29 24.36
CA LYS A 943 94.18 39.49 23.94
C LYS A 943 95.07 40.23 22.93
N SER A 944 94.52 41.07 22.06
CA SER A 944 95.29 41.95 21.17
C SER A 944 96.00 43.03 21.99
N GLN A 945 95.27 43.77 22.83
CA GLN A 945 95.81 44.80 23.73
C GLN A 945 96.91 44.25 24.66
N LEU A 946 96.74 43.02 25.18
CA LEU A 946 97.76 42.35 25.98
C LEU A 946 99.01 41.98 25.17
N ASN A 947 98.90 41.71 23.87
CA ASN A 947 100.04 41.46 23.00
C ASN A 947 100.71 42.76 22.54
N GLU A 948 99.94 43.81 22.28
CA GLU A 948 100.42 45.17 22.02
C GLU A 948 101.23 45.69 23.22
N ALA A 949 100.68 45.64 24.44
CA ALA A 949 101.37 46.04 25.67
C ALA A 949 102.62 45.20 25.96
N LYS A 950 102.66 43.91 25.57
CA LYS A 950 103.88 43.09 25.64
C LYS A 950 104.94 43.54 24.63
N LEU A 951 104.52 43.88 23.41
CA LEU A 951 105.43 44.42 22.40
C LEU A 951 106.00 45.77 22.86
N GLU A 952 105.16 46.68 23.35
CA GLU A 952 105.59 47.95 23.97
C GLU A 952 106.56 47.71 25.13
N HIS A 953 106.29 46.76 26.04
CA HIS A 953 107.24 46.38 27.08
C HIS A 953 108.59 45.94 26.50
N THR A 954 108.61 45.07 25.48
CA THR A 954 109.88 44.63 24.87
C THR A 954 110.63 45.75 24.13
N TRP A 955 109.91 46.72 23.55
CA TRP A 955 110.52 47.92 22.97
C TRP A 955 111.12 48.82 24.04
N LEU A 956 110.38 49.13 25.11
CA LEU A 956 110.85 49.93 26.24
C LEU A 956 112.01 49.27 26.98
N GLU A 957 112.02 47.94 27.08
CA GLU A 957 113.11 47.15 27.67
C GLU A 957 114.37 47.16 26.78
N ALA A 958 114.20 47.15 25.44
CA ALA A 958 115.30 47.32 24.49
C ALA A 958 115.87 48.75 24.51
N ASP A 959 115.03 49.78 24.55
CA ASP A 959 115.45 51.18 24.65
C ASP A 959 116.08 51.50 26.01
N PHE A 960 115.55 50.95 27.11
CA PHE A 960 116.20 51.01 28.43
C PHE A 960 117.57 50.32 28.40
N SER A 961 117.68 49.16 27.74
CA SER A 961 118.95 48.45 27.56
C SER A 961 119.94 49.19 26.67
N LYS A 962 119.47 50.02 25.73
CA LYS A 962 120.28 50.94 24.93
C LYS A 962 120.73 52.14 25.77
N LEU A 963 119.80 52.86 26.40
CA LEU A 963 120.08 54.01 27.26
C LEU A 963 121.04 53.66 28.41
N LYS A 964 120.96 52.43 28.94
CA LYS A 964 121.91 51.89 29.92
C LYS A 964 123.33 51.73 29.36
N LYS A 965 123.49 51.31 28.10
CA LYS A 965 124.80 51.26 27.41
C LYS A 965 125.31 52.67 27.12
N ASP A 966 124.43 53.57 26.67
CA ASP A 966 124.79 54.96 26.39
C ASP A 966 125.21 55.69 27.67
N TYR A 967 124.55 55.43 28.81
CA TYR A 967 124.96 55.90 30.14
C TYR A 967 126.31 55.30 30.58
N GLN A 968 126.53 53.99 30.41
CA GLN A 968 127.82 53.36 30.72
C GLN A 968 128.95 53.94 29.84
N GLN A 969 128.68 54.19 28.56
CA GLN A 969 129.63 54.83 27.66
C GLN A 969 129.90 56.29 28.05
N LEU A 970 128.88 57.03 28.51
CA LEU A 970 129.02 58.38 29.02
C LEU A 970 129.89 58.39 30.30
N ASP A 971 129.64 57.48 31.25
CA ASP A 971 130.46 57.31 32.46
C ASP A 971 131.92 56.96 32.14
N ILE A 972 132.14 56.09 31.15
CA ILE A 972 133.48 55.80 30.58
C ILE A 972 134.12 57.05 29.94
N THR A 973 133.35 57.99 29.39
CA THR A 973 133.90 59.28 28.92
C THR A 973 134.10 60.30 30.04
N CYS A 974 133.24 60.32 31.05
CA CYS A 974 133.39 61.16 32.24
C CYS A 974 134.65 60.78 33.01
N THR A 975 134.86 59.50 33.29
CA THR A 975 136.10 59.00 33.93
C THR A 975 137.35 59.29 33.10
N LYS A 976 137.30 59.17 31.76
CA LYS A 976 138.41 59.61 30.88
C LYS A 976 138.67 61.12 30.98
N LEU A 977 137.64 61.94 31.03
CA LEU A 977 137.76 63.40 31.18
C LEU A 977 138.29 63.77 32.57
N THR A 978 137.85 63.09 33.64
CA THR A 978 138.42 63.24 34.99
C THR A 978 139.91 62.93 34.99
N ASN A 979 140.34 61.80 34.41
CA ASN A 979 141.76 61.44 34.30
C ASN A 979 142.56 62.49 33.48
N GLN A 980 141.96 63.10 32.46
CA GLN A 980 142.58 64.20 31.70
C GLN A 980 142.68 65.48 32.55
N CYS A 981 141.66 65.82 33.32
CA CYS A 981 141.67 66.96 34.25
C CYS A 981 142.67 66.77 35.39
N GLU A 982 142.83 65.55 35.90
CA GLU A 982 143.86 65.18 36.89
C GLU A 982 145.27 65.33 36.29
N LEU A 983 145.51 64.80 35.09
CA LEU A 983 146.79 64.95 34.38
C LEU A 983 147.10 66.42 34.08
N LEU A 984 146.12 67.21 33.63
CA LEU A 984 146.28 68.65 33.43
C LEU A 984 146.54 69.40 34.74
N SER A 985 145.96 68.95 35.86
CA SER A 985 146.20 69.50 37.19
C SER A 985 147.61 69.18 37.70
N GLN A 986 148.13 67.97 37.43
CA GLN A 986 149.52 67.59 37.69
C GLN A 986 150.49 68.42 36.85
N LEU A 987 150.26 68.53 35.53
CA LEU A 987 151.08 69.34 34.63
C LEU A 987 151.06 70.82 35.03
N LYS A 988 149.90 71.36 35.43
CA LYS A 988 149.77 72.70 35.99
C LYS A 988 150.58 72.85 37.29
N GLY A 989 150.50 71.88 38.20
CA GLY A 989 151.28 71.87 39.45
C GLY A 989 152.79 71.92 39.19
N ASN A 990 153.28 71.11 38.25
CA ASN A 990 154.67 71.12 37.81
C ASN A 990 155.08 72.48 37.23
N LEU A 991 154.25 73.08 36.37
CA LEU A 991 154.51 74.42 35.81
C LEU A 991 154.47 75.53 36.87
N GLU A 992 153.62 75.41 37.90
CA GLU A 992 153.62 76.32 39.04
C GLU A 992 154.85 76.14 39.94
N GLU A 993 155.42 74.93 40.01
CA GLU A 993 156.69 74.64 40.69
C GLU A 993 157.89 75.20 39.92
N GLU A 994 157.95 74.98 38.59
CA GLU A 994 158.95 75.60 37.72
C GLU A 994 158.90 77.13 37.79
N ASN A 995 157.70 77.73 37.75
CA ASN A 995 157.55 79.18 37.95
C ASN A 995 158.01 79.65 39.34
N ARG A 996 157.71 78.89 40.41
CA ARG A 996 158.23 79.20 41.76
C ARG A 996 159.76 79.12 41.83
N HIS A 997 160.38 78.14 41.17
CA HIS A 997 161.83 78.03 41.07
C HIS A 997 162.45 79.17 40.25
N LEU A 998 161.86 79.54 39.11
CA LEU A 998 162.31 80.66 38.29
C LEU A 998 162.18 82.00 39.02
N LEU A 999 161.08 82.22 39.76
CA LEU A 999 160.90 83.42 40.58
C LEU A 999 161.97 83.52 41.68
N ALA A 1000 162.25 82.44 42.42
CA ALA A 1000 163.32 82.42 43.42
C ALA A 1000 164.72 82.66 42.80
N GLN A 1001 164.94 82.19 41.56
CA GLN A 1001 166.17 82.45 40.80
C GLN A 1001 166.27 83.93 40.36
N ILE A 1002 165.15 84.55 39.95
CA ILE A 1002 165.06 85.99 39.65
C ILE A 1002 165.30 86.83 40.92
N GLU A 1003 164.70 86.49 42.06
CA GLU A 1003 164.95 87.17 43.34
C GLU A 1003 166.44 87.11 43.73
N THR A 1004 167.07 85.94 43.55
CA THR A 1004 168.51 85.76 43.79
C THR A 1004 169.36 86.65 42.87
N LEU A 1005 169.01 86.73 41.57
CA LEU A 1005 169.70 87.59 40.60
C LEU A 1005 169.46 89.08 40.87
N MET A 1006 168.28 89.49 41.36
CA MET A 1006 168.01 90.86 41.80
C MET A 1006 168.87 91.23 43.03
N LEU A 1007 169.02 90.31 43.98
CA LEU A 1007 169.87 90.52 45.17
C LEU A 1007 171.35 90.70 44.80
N GLN A 1008 171.84 89.93 43.82
CA GLN A 1008 173.19 90.07 43.26
C GLN A 1008 173.39 91.40 42.50
N ASN A 1009 172.45 91.78 41.63
CA ASN A 1009 172.52 93.07 40.93
C ASN A 1009 172.50 94.25 41.91
N ARG A 1010 171.69 94.17 42.96
CA ARG A 1010 171.64 95.19 44.01
C ARG A 1010 172.99 95.37 44.72
N THR A 1011 173.61 94.27 45.16
CA THR A 1011 174.91 94.34 45.87
C THR A 1011 176.05 94.83 44.97
N LEU A 1012 176.04 94.46 43.67
CA LEU A 1012 176.98 95.01 42.68
C LEU A 1012 176.77 96.51 42.44
N LEU A 1013 175.51 96.99 42.44
CA LEU A 1013 175.20 98.41 42.30
C LEU A 1013 175.67 99.21 43.52
N GLU A 1014 175.42 98.70 44.73
CA GLU A 1014 175.87 99.29 45.99
C GLU A 1014 177.40 99.44 46.01
N GLN A 1015 178.16 98.39 45.68
CA GLN A 1015 179.64 98.45 45.52
C GLN A 1015 180.10 99.45 44.45
N THR A 1016 179.37 99.56 43.33
CA THR A 1016 179.73 100.48 42.24
C THR A 1016 179.59 101.94 42.66
N MET A 1017 178.59 102.27 43.48
CA MET A 1017 178.40 103.63 44.01
C MET A 1017 179.53 104.03 44.97
N GLU A 1018 179.89 103.15 45.90
CA GLU A 1018 181.01 103.38 46.84
C GLU A 1018 182.33 103.68 46.11
N SER A 1019 182.59 103.00 44.99
CA SER A 1019 183.80 103.22 44.16
C SER A 1019 183.85 104.62 43.51
N LYS A 1020 182.69 105.22 43.18
CA LYS A 1020 182.61 106.54 42.56
C LYS A 1020 182.86 107.68 43.54
N ASP A 1021 182.31 107.56 44.75
CA ASP A 1021 182.43 108.60 45.77
C ASP A 1021 183.89 108.80 46.20
N LEU A 1022 184.70 107.73 46.21
CA LEU A 1022 186.15 107.80 46.39
C LEU A 1022 186.84 108.62 45.27
N PHE A 1023 186.50 108.36 44.00
CA PHE A 1023 187.11 109.02 42.84
C PHE A 1023 186.94 110.55 42.85
N HIS A 1024 185.75 111.05 43.21
CA HIS A 1024 185.48 112.49 43.25
C HIS A 1024 186.18 113.22 44.42
N VAL A 1025 186.58 112.50 45.47
CA VAL A 1025 187.40 113.05 46.56
C VAL A 1025 188.84 113.29 46.12
N GLU A 1026 189.38 112.47 45.21
CA GLU A 1026 190.72 112.66 44.63
C GLU A 1026 190.73 113.81 43.60
N GLU A 1027 189.73 113.86 42.73
CA GLU A 1027 189.59 114.87 41.66
C GLU A 1027 189.70 116.31 42.20
N ARG A 1028 189.03 116.61 43.32
CA ARG A 1028 189.12 117.91 44.00
C ARG A 1028 190.55 118.31 44.38
N GLN A 1029 191.40 117.37 44.79
CA GLN A 1029 192.76 117.64 45.28
C GLN A 1029 193.76 118.00 44.18
N TYR A 1030 193.43 117.73 42.91
CA TYR A 1030 194.27 118.10 41.77
C TYR A 1030 193.97 119.51 41.24
N ILE A 1031 192.70 119.93 41.27
CA ILE A 1031 192.25 121.22 40.72
C ILE A 1031 192.89 122.42 41.46
N ASP A 1032 192.98 122.35 42.80
CA ASP A 1032 193.54 123.45 43.61
C ASP A 1032 195.03 123.70 43.35
N LYS A 1033 195.80 122.64 43.09
CA LYS A 1033 197.24 122.73 42.76
C LYS A 1033 197.46 123.44 41.42
N LEU A 1034 196.63 123.15 40.43
CA LEU A 1034 196.79 123.62 39.04
C LEU A 1034 196.61 125.15 38.94
N ASN A 1035 195.68 125.72 39.71
CA ASN A 1035 195.38 127.15 39.70
C ASN A 1035 196.39 128.04 40.47
N HIS A 1036 197.30 127.45 41.25
CA HIS A 1036 198.41 128.19 41.87
C HIS A 1036 199.49 128.56 40.84
N LEU A 1037 199.81 127.64 39.92
CA LEU A 1037 200.88 127.78 38.93
C LEU A 1037 200.60 128.86 37.88
N ARG A 1038 199.35 128.98 37.40
CA ARG A 1038 198.99 129.97 36.36
C ARG A 1038 199.38 131.41 36.73
N ARG A 1039 199.14 131.80 38.00
CA ARG A 1039 199.41 133.15 38.54
C ARG A 1039 200.90 133.53 38.60
N GLN A 1040 201.82 132.59 38.37
CA GLN A 1040 203.26 132.87 38.33
C GLN A 1040 203.76 133.17 36.90
N LYS A 1041 203.04 132.72 35.86
CA LYS A 1041 203.50 132.83 34.45
C LYS A 1041 203.45 134.26 33.91
N GLU A 1042 202.32 134.94 34.05
CA GLU A 1042 202.09 136.26 33.42
C GLU A 1042 203.12 137.31 33.86
N LYS A 1043 203.55 137.27 35.13
CA LYS A 1043 204.57 138.16 35.74
C LYS A 1043 206.01 138.01 35.19
N LEU A 1044 206.21 137.12 34.23
CA LEU A 1044 207.47 136.96 33.48
C LEU A 1044 207.36 137.51 32.06
N GLU A 1045 206.15 137.57 31.48
CA GLU A 1045 205.93 137.99 30.10
C GLU A 1045 205.94 139.53 29.96
N GLU A 1046 205.59 140.26 31.03
CA GLU A 1046 205.77 141.72 31.20
C GLU A 1046 207.22 142.23 30.98
N LYS A 1047 208.25 141.37 31.01
CA LYS A 1047 209.66 141.80 31.15
C LYS A 1047 210.51 141.78 29.89
N ILE A 1048 210.00 141.28 28.76
CA ILE A 1048 210.84 140.88 27.60
C ILE A 1048 210.89 141.92 26.47
N MET A 1049 209.94 142.86 26.37
CA MET A 1049 209.78 143.68 25.16
C MET A 1049 210.54 145.04 25.12
N ASP A 1050 211.21 145.46 26.20
CA ASP A 1050 211.75 146.83 26.35
C ASP A 1050 213.15 147.10 25.73
N GLN A 1051 213.73 146.22 24.91
CA GLN A 1051 215.19 146.26 24.60
C GLN A 1051 215.62 146.28 23.10
N TYR A 1052 214.84 146.86 22.17
CA TYR A 1052 215.23 146.95 20.75
C TYR A 1052 215.16 148.34 20.07
N LYS A 1053 215.65 149.38 20.77
CA LYS A 1053 216.05 150.66 20.16
C LYS A 1053 217.24 151.26 20.92
N PHE A 1054 218.36 151.48 20.23
CA PHE A 1054 219.59 151.97 20.85
C PHE A 1054 219.69 153.51 20.83
N TYR A 1055 220.41 154.18 21.74
CA TYR A 1055 221.27 153.65 22.81
C TYR A 1055 221.10 154.42 24.14
N GLU A 1056 220.13 154.02 24.96
CA GLU A 1056 220.11 154.28 26.42
C GLU A 1056 219.36 153.12 27.11
N PRO A 1057 219.48 152.94 28.44
CA PRO A 1057 219.19 151.67 29.09
C PRO A 1057 217.67 151.44 29.19
N SER A 1058 217.13 150.24 28.98
CA SER A 1058 217.40 148.99 29.72
C SER A 1058 217.13 149.11 31.23
N PRO A 1059 216.12 148.40 31.76
CA PRO A 1059 214.81 148.12 31.18
C PRO A 1059 213.79 149.06 31.86
N PRO A 1060 212.97 148.66 32.85
CA PRO A 1060 211.84 147.73 32.81
C PRO A 1060 210.51 148.38 33.30
N ARG A 1061 209.42 147.61 33.20
CA ARG A 1061 208.11 147.81 33.88
C ARG A 1061 207.24 148.88 33.22
N ARG A 1062 205.93 148.65 33.05
CA ARG A 1062 205.09 147.69 33.77
C ARG A 1062 204.69 146.49 32.95
#